data_AF-A0A8J4WS98-F1
#
_entry.id   AF-A0A8J4WS98-F1
#
_cell.length_a   1.000
_cell.length_b   1.000
_cell.length_c   1.000
_cell.angle_alpha   90.00
_cell.angle_beta   90.00
_cell.angle_gamma   90.00
#
_symmetry.space_group_name_H-M   'P 1'
#
loop_
_entity.id
_entity.type
_entity.pdbx_description
1 polymer ?
#
loop_
_entity_poly.entity_id
_entity_poly.type
_entity_poly.pdbx_seq_one_letter_code
_entity_poly.pdbx_strand_id
1 'polypeptide(L)'
;MSSKLTVSQSELPQNEEDLAVSSEDLKRTVSDTSNNAAVDDVDDQYIVDRVQDLIEQLIKFRRQKTGEESEKLQQNARNNDLESEMICFIEELVKNRQSVTDMTALRSSSRLRSYLEMLNTFSPTSKCTKRLQEFLMEDLQHQINTSQRLEDCILEVTKGLSSVCTDYPVSLAQRPDDLVCTIRRLAEIGMTVQADRERIRKLLKEAETQSSEELERVKQSFRGELERKIEEALVKNNEEHTEKLRQTVNQVAQIENDRHEQMITVKQAIIEELENKLRETRQMMAERQATHDAQIQEALEKAGRTEELTVQTEMKDKELGELREQLDELKGSIAKTKEDTVLECEKRWASEVESHREQAKQHARTICVMEERLIKLAKQTKESKAEVQRLTRQNSELQSEYKLLQGRFNEAQRRLIATKKTPTVGSDDRSDKCNNPPHRSSDDCTNEVLRNEVAGLRTLLTERNMTIDALRADLKNTRAQLSDLRGELTEAQKEEIESALEFGKRTSSELASTRAKLSHLTDIVDGLRSEVTQKDEALKKHLSISNELRECLTQREEEITRLHNCLKHESGKHAQELTQFQSVSKLTEELAVIGGECRGERHLEVISKQREALSQLRQRLRDNPTSSDGGTGDAYDHSRQLASLRREVAELRSQNLMSEVFPRLSPNGVPALDVGPSLSDEVHRTSDVTSMEKSGLRNAMDALQASEESYLDLVRSIALQLELGTLPGQRSLVLVPSIEREAVRRERRQTMELLTHRVAVLREQVERKDHLLCNYDRDMGKLRQAESLAEAKSEQLDNMIAKLRSKENEIQLLRQTLDRTHQELTNERRMVSTIKKTKGSTPIHSSPAMGSIGHRKEHHCPTEDQTGKEQKRKQDTRETMKKKNYEIKMLKNELTNREHKLHQVTNRMNQMRTVMGLASELS
;
A
#
# COMPACT_ATOMS: atom_id res chain seq x y z
N MET A 1 -98.65 -45.16 -37.01
CA MET A 1 -99.35 -46.41 -37.36
C MET A 1 -99.85 -46.99 -36.05
N SER A 2 -101.15 -46.94 -35.71
CA SER A 2 -102.28 -47.73 -36.29
C SER A 2 -102.29 -49.16 -35.73
N SER A 3 -103.34 -49.72 -35.12
CA SER A 3 -104.70 -49.25 -34.70
C SER A 3 -105.22 -50.21 -33.59
N LYS A 4 -106.33 -50.06 -32.85
CA LYS A 4 -107.49 -49.13 -32.79
C LYS A 4 -108.09 -49.15 -31.36
N LEU A 5 -109.28 -48.57 -31.13
CA LEU A 5 -110.19 -48.88 -30.00
C LEU A 5 -111.56 -49.36 -30.53
N THR A 6 -112.28 -50.17 -29.74
CA THR A 6 -113.76 -50.31 -29.71
C THR A 6 -114.19 -51.16 -28.48
N VAL A 7 -115.48 -51.22 -28.12
CA VAL A 7 -116.13 -50.35 -27.11
C VAL A 7 -117.54 -50.88 -26.76
N SER A 8 -117.74 -51.24 -25.48
CA SER A 8 -119.00 -51.17 -24.68
C SER A 8 -120.29 -51.93 -25.06
N GLN A 9 -121.18 -52.01 -24.04
CA GLN A 9 -122.61 -52.41 -23.99
C GLN A 9 -122.90 -53.94 -24.17
N SER A 10 -123.72 -54.66 -23.37
CA SER A 10 -124.78 -54.44 -22.35
C SER A 10 -126.23 -54.54 -22.86
N GLU A 11 -126.95 -55.62 -22.51
CA GLU A 11 -128.42 -55.62 -22.28
C GLU A 11 -128.95 -56.94 -21.65
N LEU A 12 -130.22 -56.86 -21.19
CA LEU A 12 -131.13 -57.84 -20.56
C LEU A 12 -132.56 -57.34 -20.90
N PRO A 13 -133.67 -58.10 -20.74
CA PRO A 13 -133.87 -59.54 -20.49
C PRO A 13 -135.00 -60.12 -21.42
N GLN A 14 -135.78 -61.09 -20.91
CA GLN A 14 -137.18 -61.45 -21.23
C GLN A 14 -137.54 -62.62 -22.19
N ASN A 15 -138.06 -63.67 -21.53
CA ASN A 15 -139.43 -64.24 -21.65
C ASN A 15 -139.93 -65.12 -22.82
N GLU A 16 -140.91 -65.95 -22.40
CA GLU A 16 -142.07 -66.52 -23.09
C GLU A 16 -141.88 -67.67 -24.11
N GLU A 17 -142.50 -68.81 -23.77
CA GLU A 17 -143.66 -69.45 -24.43
C GLU A 17 -143.74 -69.38 -25.98
N ASP A 18 -144.22 -70.40 -26.71
CA ASP A 18 -145.28 -71.36 -26.35
C ASP A 18 -145.32 -72.60 -27.29
N LEU A 19 -146.29 -73.50 -27.05
CA LEU A 19 -147.06 -74.30 -28.02
C LEU A 19 -146.45 -75.51 -28.79
N ALA A 20 -147.07 -76.67 -28.52
CA ALA A 20 -147.87 -77.48 -29.47
C ALA A 20 -147.37 -78.86 -30.00
N VAL A 21 -148.15 -79.88 -29.62
CA VAL A 21 -148.82 -80.90 -30.48
C VAL A 21 -147.97 -81.79 -31.41
N SER A 22 -147.96 -83.10 -31.10
CA SER A 22 -148.59 -84.12 -31.97
C SER A 22 -148.89 -85.43 -31.21
N SER A 23 -149.54 -86.38 -31.89
CA SER A 23 -150.30 -87.50 -31.31
C SER A 23 -149.90 -88.89 -31.84
N GLU A 24 -150.53 -89.94 -31.28
CA GLU A 24 -150.93 -91.19 -31.99
C GLU A 24 -149.83 -92.24 -32.37
N ASP A 25 -150.07 -93.56 -32.42
CA ASP A 25 -151.22 -94.43 -32.00
C ASP A 25 -150.77 -95.94 -32.07
N LEU A 26 -151.72 -96.85 -31.79
CA LEU A 26 -151.79 -98.29 -32.11
C LEU A 26 -151.03 -99.33 -31.26
N LYS A 27 -151.59 -100.55 -30.98
CA LYS A 27 -152.99 -101.02 -30.71
C LYS A 27 -153.03 -102.55 -30.38
N ARG A 28 -154.02 -102.97 -29.57
CA ARG A 28 -154.66 -104.33 -29.50
C ARG A 28 -153.80 -105.52 -29.02
N THR A 29 -154.32 -106.68 -28.60
CA THR A 29 -155.64 -107.41 -28.73
C THR A 29 -156.22 -107.84 -27.36
N VAL A 30 -157.54 -107.79 -27.05
CA VAL A 30 -158.69 -108.71 -27.40
C VAL A 30 -158.57 -110.09 -26.69
N SER A 31 -159.58 -110.74 -26.05
CA SER A 31 -161.05 -110.88 -26.26
C SER A 31 -161.86 -111.38 -25.01
N ASP A 32 -163.15 -110.97 -24.89
CA ASP A 32 -164.42 -111.76 -24.71
C ASP A 32 -164.59 -112.85 -23.59
N THR A 33 -165.75 -113.40 -23.15
CA THR A 33 -167.24 -113.28 -23.32
C THR A 33 -167.95 -114.08 -22.17
N SER A 34 -169.28 -114.13 -21.91
CA SER A 34 -170.36 -113.11 -21.85
C SER A 34 -171.74 -113.74 -21.39
N ASN A 35 -172.65 -112.92 -20.84
CA ASN A 35 -174.14 -113.04 -20.74
C ASN A 35 -174.92 -114.23 -20.09
N ASN A 36 -175.75 -113.86 -19.09
CA ASN A 36 -177.22 -114.08 -18.90
C ASN A 36 -177.93 -115.45 -18.67
N ALA A 37 -178.79 -115.42 -17.64
CA ALA A 37 -180.18 -115.93 -17.51
C ALA A 37 -180.52 -117.44 -17.52
N ALA A 38 -181.17 -117.93 -16.44
CA ALA A 38 -182.64 -118.13 -16.36
C ALA A 38 -183.13 -118.64 -14.97
N VAL A 39 -184.30 -118.13 -14.54
CA VAL A 39 -185.50 -118.76 -13.93
C VAL A 39 -185.41 -120.05 -13.06
N ASP A 40 -186.30 -120.12 -12.05
CA ASP A 40 -186.68 -121.22 -11.12
C ASP A 40 -185.86 -121.48 -9.82
N ASP A 41 -186.44 -121.03 -8.71
CA ASP A 41 -186.58 -121.59 -7.34
C ASP A 41 -185.42 -122.32 -6.57
N VAL A 42 -185.22 -121.85 -5.32
CA VAL A 42 -184.68 -122.55 -4.12
C VAL A 42 -183.14 -122.85 -4.17
N ASP A 43 -182.32 -122.59 -3.15
CA ASP A 43 -182.50 -122.61 -1.68
C ASP A 43 -181.64 -121.55 -0.95
N ASP A 44 -182.07 -121.06 0.22
CA ASP A 44 -181.42 -119.95 0.96
C ASP A 44 -180.02 -120.28 1.49
N GLN A 45 -179.73 -121.56 1.73
CA GLN A 45 -178.50 -122.01 2.42
C GLN A 45 -177.21 -121.66 1.65
N TYR A 46 -177.25 -121.55 0.32
CA TYR A 46 -176.06 -121.29 -0.51
C TYR A 46 -175.55 -119.84 -0.42
N ILE A 47 -176.39 -118.89 -0.01
CA ILE A 47 -176.02 -117.47 0.03
C ILE A 47 -175.05 -117.18 1.19
N VAL A 48 -175.19 -117.88 2.32
CA VAL A 48 -174.42 -117.62 3.55
C VAL A 48 -172.93 -117.93 3.35
N ASP A 49 -172.60 -119.12 2.84
CA ASP A 49 -171.21 -119.55 2.61
C ASP A 49 -170.48 -118.61 1.64
N ARG A 50 -171.19 -118.05 0.65
CA ARG A 50 -170.62 -117.13 -0.35
C ARG A 50 -170.25 -115.76 0.23
N VAL A 51 -170.92 -115.31 1.29
CA VAL A 51 -170.58 -114.08 2.01
C VAL A 51 -169.38 -114.29 2.92
N GLN A 52 -169.27 -115.46 3.56
CA GLN A 52 -168.19 -115.82 4.48
C GLN A 52 -166.80 -115.74 3.79
N ASP A 53 -166.67 -116.35 2.60
CA ASP A 53 -165.42 -116.42 1.82
C ASP A 53 -164.92 -115.02 1.36
N LEU A 54 -165.84 -114.13 0.95
CA LEU A 54 -165.52 -112.77 0.53
C LEU A 54 -164.93 -111.91 1.68
N ILE A 55 -165.38 -112.11 2.91
CA ILE A 55 -164.87 -111.38 4.09
C ILE A 55 -163.41 -111.77 4.37
N GLU A 56 -163.07 -113.06 4.26
CA GLU A 56 -161.72 -113.54 4.56
C GLU A 56 -160.68 -113.12 3.50
N GLN A 57 -161.08 -113.04 2.23
CA GLN A 57 -160.25 -112.47 1.15
C GLN A 57 -159.94 -110.98 1.37
N LEU A 58 -160.93 -110.20 1.83
CA LEU A 58 -160.77 -108.76 2.13
C LEU A 58 -159.76 -108.48 3.25
N ILE A 59 -159.67 -109.36 4.25
CA ILE A 59 -158.72 -109.25 5.37
C ILE A 59 -157.28 -109.52 4.90
N LYS A 60 -157.07 -110.50 4.00
CA LYS A 60 -155.74 -110.77 3.40
C LYS A 60 -155.21 -109.57 2.62
N PHE A 61 -156.03 -108.97 1.76
CA PHE A 61 -155.59 -107.88 0.88
C PHE A 61 -155.13 -106.63 1.66
N ARG A 62 -155.81 -106.28 2.77
CA ARG A 62 -155.36 -105.17 3.64
C ARG A 62 -153.97 -105.40 4.22
N ARG A 63 -153.67 -106.62 4.70
CA ARG A 63 -152.37 -106.95 5.32
C ARG A 63 -151.21 -106.84 4.33
N GLN A 64 -151.41 -107.29 3.08
CA GLN A 64 -150.37 -107.23 2.05
C GLN A 64 -150.01 -105.77 1.70
N LYS A 65 -151.02 -104.92 1.43
CA LYS A 65 -150.76 -103.52 1.08
C LYS A 65 -150.00 -102.75 2.18
N THR A 66 -150.32 -102.98 3.45
CA THR A 66 -149.60 -102.34 4.58
C THR A 66 -148.14 -102.79 4.73
N GLY A 67 -147.76 -103.96 4.17
CA GLY A 67 -146.36 -104.40 4.14
C GLY A 67 -145.54 -103.61 3.11
N GLU A 68 -146.02 -103.57 1.86
CA GLU A 68 -145.33 -102.91 0.74
C GLU A 68 -145.11 -101.40 0.95
N GLU A 69 -146.04 -100.72 1.65
CA GLU A 69 -145.90 -99.31 2.00
C GLU A 69 -144.83 -99.09 3.10
N SER A 70 -144.64 -100.07 4.00
CA SER A 70 -143.62 -100.00 5.06
C SER A 70 -142.20 -100.20 4.52
N GLU A 71 -142.00 -101.19 3.63
CA GLU A 71 -140.69 -101.46 3.02
C GLU A 71 -140.18 -100.28 2.17
N LYS A 72 -141.08 -99.63 1.40
CA LYS A 72 -140.74 -98.45 0.59
C LYS A 72 -140.27 -97.27 1.43
N LEU A 73 -140.88 -97.01 2.60
CA LEU A 73 -140.37 -95.98 3.51
C LEU A 73 -138.98 -96.33 4.05
N GLN A 74 -138.75 -97.59 4.44
CA GLN A 74 -137.47 -98.01 5.03
C GLN A 74 -136.32 -97.94 4.01
N GLN A 75 -136.58 -98.25 2.74
CA GLN A 75 -135.56 -98.12 1.69
C GLN A 75 -135.26 -96.66 1.33
N ASN A 76 -136.26 -95.77 1.33
CA ASN A 76 -136.04 -94.34 1.12
C ASN A 76 -135.26 -93.69 2.27
N ALA A 77 -135.48 -94.11 3.52
CA ALA A 77 -134.69 -93.65 4.67
C ALA A 77 -133.20 -93.97 4.48
N ARG A 78 -132.85 -95.23 4.19
CA ARG A 78 -131.46 -95.67 3.94
C ARG A 78 -130.77 -94.89 2.82
N ASN A 79 -131.49 -94.55 1.75
CA ASN A 79 -130.93 -93.76 0.66
C ASN A 79 -130.59 -92.33 1.09
N ASN A 80 -131.43 -91.71 1.93
CA ASN A 80 -131.20 -90.37 2.48
C ASN A 80 -130.05 -90.34 3.51
N ASP A 81 -129.91 -91.41 4.31
CA ASP A 81 -128.80 -91.57 5.26
C ASP A 81 -127.46 -91.64 4.49
N LEU A 82 -127.39 -92.47 3.44
CA LEU A 82 -126.23 -92.60 2.55
C LEU A 82 -125.89 -91.28 1.81
N GLU A 83 -126.89 -90.54 1.34
CA GLU A 83 -126.66 -89.23 0.71
C GLU A 83 -126.11 -88.21 1.74
N SER A 84 -126.53 -88.30 3.01
CA SER A 84 -126.03 -87.47 4.10
C SER A 84 -124.57 -87.80 4.47
N GLU A 85 -124.21 -89.08 4.58
CA GLU A 85 -122.81 -89.51 4.80
C GLU A 85 -121.88 -89.02 3.68
N MET A 86 -122.32 -89.11 2.42
CA MET A 86 -121.56 -88.58 1.28
C MET A 86 -121.33 -87.06 1.37
N ILE A 87 -122.32 -86.29 1.83
CA ILE A 87 -122.17 -84.83 2.01
C ILE A 87 -121.10 -84.54 3.08
N CYS A 88 -121.14 -85.22 4.22
CA CYS A 88 -120.13 -85.07 5.29
C CYS A 88 -118.71 -85.38 4.78
N PHE A 89 -118.53 -86.47 4.01
CA PHE A 89 -117.24 -86.83 3.43
C PHE A 89 -116.71 -85.76 2.46
N ILE A 90 -117.57 -85.20 1.60
CA ILE A 90 -117.19 -84.11 0.68
C ILE A 90 -116.78 -82.86 1.46
N GLU A 91 -117.48 -82.51 2.54
CA GLU A 91 -117.11 -81.38 3.37
C GLU A 91 -115.79 -81.58 4.12
N GLU A 92 -115.46 -82.81 4.51
CA GLU A 92 -114.18 -83.13 5.15
C GLU A 92 -113.01 -83.11 4.15
N LEU A 93 -113.24 -83.54 2.90
CA LEU A 93 -112.28 -83.33 1.80
C LEU A 93 -112.06 -81.84 1.51
N VAL A 94 -113.12 -81.02 1.48
CA VAL A 94 -113.02 -79.57 1.28
C VAL A 94 -112.25 -78.90 2.42
N LYS A 95 -112.48 -79.29 3.68
CA LYS A 95 -111.73 -78.79 4.85
C LYS A 95 -110.24 -79.17 4.78
N ASN A 96 -109.92 -80.37 4.30
CA ASN A 96 -108.56 -80.90 4.22
C ASN A 96 -107.83 -80.62 2.89
N ARG A 97 -108.42 -79.83 1.97
CA ARG A 97 -107.90 -79.59 0.61
C ARG A 97 -106.39 -79.26 0.57
N GLN A 98 -105.92 -78.39 1.48
CA GLN A 98 -104.53 -77.95 1.54
C GLN A 98 -103.54 -79.10 1.82
N SER A 99 -103.84 -79.99 2.78
CA SER A 99 -102.96 -81.11 3.10
C SER A 99 -102.94 -82.19 2.02
N VAL A 100 -104.02 -82.30 1.23
CA VAL A 100 -104.09 -83.18 0.05
C VAL A 100 -103.28 -82.62 -1.12
N THR A 101 -103.30 -81.31 -1.36
CA THR A 101 -102.50 -80.67 -2.41
C THR A 101 -101.00 -80.73 -2.14
N ASP A 102 -100.56 -80.54 -0.89
CA ASP A 102 -99.14 -80.60 -0.52
C ASP A 102 -98.53 -82.00 -0.74
N MET A 103 -99.34 -83.06 -0.56
CA MET A 103 -98.94 -84.46 -0.75
C MET A 103 -98.84 -84.90 -2.22
N THR A 104 -99.31 -84.08 -3.18
CA THR A 104 -99.51 -84.49 -4.58
C THR A 104 -98.74 -83.67 -5.62
N ALA A 105 -98.20 -82.51 -5.25
CA ALA A 105 -97.60 -81.48 -6.12
C ALA A 105 -96.32 -81.87 -6.92
N LEU A 106 -95.88 -83.13 -6.91
CA LEU A 106 -94.68 -83.63 -7.62
C LEU A 106 -95.00 -84.55 -8.81
N ARG A 107 -96.25 -84.57 -9.28
CA ARG A 107 -96.68 -85.30 -10.49
C ARG A 107 -96.58 -84.38 -11.72
N SER A 108 -96.12 -84.89 -12.86
CA SER A 108 -96.04 -84.12 -14.11
C SER A 108 -97.40 -83.60 -14.55
N SER A 109 -97.42 -82.37 -15.10
CA SER A 109 -98.65 -81.69 -15.52
C SER A 109 -99.40 -82.47 -16.59
N SER A 110 -98.68 -83.14 -17.50
CA SER A 110 -99.18 -84.08 -18.50
C SER A 110 -100.03 -85.20 -17.90
N ARG A 111 -99.51 -85.87 -16.86
CA ARG A 111 -100.16 -87.01 -16.21
C ARG A 111 -101.36 -86.58 -15.37
N LEU A 112 -101.28 -85.41 -14.73
CA LEU A 112 -102.42 -84.82 -14.02
C LEU A 112 -103.55 -84.40 -14.97
N ARG A 113 -103.23 -83.83 -16.14
CA ARG A 113 -104.22 -83.54 -17.21
C ARG A 113 -104.97 -84.80 -17.67
N SER A 114 -104.26 -85.92 -17.83
CA SER A 114 -104.90 -87.21 -18.18
C SER A 114 -105.86 -87.72 -17.10
N TYR A 115 -105.53 -87.54 -15.81
CA TYR A 115 -106.47 -87.86 -14.72
C TYR A 115 -107.70 -86.94 -14.71
N LEU A 116 -107.52 -85.63 -14.96
CA LEU A 116 -108.62 -84.67 -15.09
C LEU A 116 -109.55 -85.04 -16.25
N GLU A 117 -108.99 -85.38 -17.40
CA GLU A 117 -109.72 -85.77 -18.61
C GLU A 117 -110.57 -87.03 -18.38
N MET A 118 -110.00 -88.08 -17.78
CA MET A 118 -110.79 -89.26 -17.39
C MET A 118 -111.94 -88.90 -16.43
N LEU A 119 -111.68 -88.06 -15.42
CA LEU A 119 -112.68 -87.69 -14.42
C LEU A 119 -113.82 -86.84 -15.00
N ASN A 120 -113.55 -86.09 -16.07
CA ASN A 120 -114.53 -85.28 -16.82
C ASN A 120 -115.45 -86.13 -17.74
N THR A 121 -115.06 -87.37 -18.09
CA THR A 121 -115.93 -88.27 -18.89
C THR A 121 -117.06 -88.92 -18.10
N PHE A 122 -117.04 -88.84 -16.77
CA PHE A 122 -118.05 -89.44 -15.90
C PHE A 122 -119.30 -88.56 -15.79
N SER A 123 -120.50 -89.16 -15.82
CA SER A 123 -121.78 -88.43 -15.73
C SER A 123 -122.64 -88.96 -14.57
N PRO A 124 -122.49 -88.41 -13.35
CA PRO A 124 -123.19 -88.89 -12.16
C PRO A 124 -124.70 -88.58 -12.16
N THR A 125 -125.50 -89.56 -11.73
CA THR A 125 -126.96 -89.44 -11.59
C THR A 125 -127.43 -88.89 -10.24
N SER A 126 -126.56 -88.87 -9.22
CA SER A 126 -126.85 -88.28 -7.90
C SER A 126 -126.16 -86.92 -7.75
N LYS A 127 -126.82 -86.01 -7.02
CA LYS A 127 -126.29 -84.66 -6.75
C LYS A 127 -124.98 -84.70 -5.95
N CYS A 128 -124.85 -85.64 -5.01
CA CYS A 128 -123.67 -85.74 -4.17
C CYS A 128 -122.47 -86.37 -4.88
N THR A 129 -122.69 -87.34 -5.78
CA THR A 129 -121.62 -87.82 -6.67
C THR A 129 -121.13 -86.73 -7.63
N LYS A 130 -122.03 -85.86 -8.12
CA LYS A 130 -121.64 -84.67 -8.92
C LYS A 130 -120.79 -83.67 -8.12
N ARG A 131 -121.19 -83.35 -6.89
CA ARG A 131 -120.44 -82.42 -6.02
C ARG A 131 -119.04 -82.93 -5.66
N LEU A 132 -118.87 -84.25 -5.53
CA LEU A 132 -117.55 -84.89 -5.36
C LEU A 132 -116.70 -84.80 -6.63
N GLN A 133 -117.30 -85.02 -7.81
CA GLN A 133 -116.61 -84.90 -9.10
C GLN A 133 -116.12 -83.46 -9.33
N GLU A 134 -116.97 -82.46 -9.07
CA GLU A 134 -116.65 -81.03 -9.18
C GLU A 134 -115.44 -80.66 -8.30
N PHE A 135 -115.43 -81.10 -7.03
CA PHE A 135 -114.29 -80.90 -6.12
C PHE A 135 -112.99 -81.54 -6.66
N LEU A 136 -113.04 -82.80 -7.10
CA LEU A 136 -111.87 -83.52 -7.60
C LEU A 136 -111.32 -82.91 -8.91
N MET A 137 -112.18 -82.35 -9.76
CA MET A 137 -111.75 -81.61 -10.95
C MET A 137 -111.05 -80.29 -10.60
N GLU A 138 -111.59 -79.50 -9.66
CA GLU A 138 -110.90 -78.28 -9.22
C GLU A 138 -109.54 -78.58 -8.58
N ASP A 139 -109.44 -79.68 -7.81
CA ASP A 139 -108.20 -80.04 -7.13
C ASP A 139 -107.12 -80.52 -8.11
N LEU A 140 -107.49 -81.40 -9.05
CA LEU A 140 -106.61 -81.79 -10.15
C LEU A 140 -106.18 -80.59 -11.00
N GLN A 141 -107.09 -79.65 -11.30
CA GLN A 141 -106.75 -78.43 -12.04
C GLN A 141 -105.79 -77.52 -11.25
N HIS A 142 -105.91 -77.46 -9.93
CA HIS A 142 -104.95 -76.76 -9.08
C HIS A 142 -103.56 -77.43 -9.11
N GLN A 143 -103.50 -78.76 -8.97
CA GLN A 143 -102.26 -79.54 -9.07
C GLN A 143 -101.58 -79.41 -10.45
N ILE A 144 -102.35 -79.36 -11.55
CA ILE A 144 -101.82 -79.10 -12.91
C ILE A 144 -101.14 -77.72 -12.96
N ASN A 145 -101.81 -76.69 -12.42
CA ASN A 145 -101.34 -75.32 -12.46
C ASN A 145 -100.09 -75.09 -11.59
N THR A 146 -99.94 -75.80 -10.46
CA THR A 146 -98.73 -75.72 -9.62
C THR A 146 -97.57 -76.50 -10.23
N SER A 147 -97.82 -77.73 -10.70
CA SER A 147 -96.82 -78.57 -11.37
C SER A 147 -96.23 -77.90 -12.62
N GLN A 148 -97.09 -77.33 -13.48
CA GLN A 148 -96.61 -76.69 -14.71
C GLN A 148 -95.76 -75.43 -14.44
N ARG A 149 -96.04 -74.67 -13.37
CA ARG A 149 -95.18 -73.55 -12.96
C ARG A 149 -93.81 -74.00 -12.46
N LEU A 150 -93.67 -75.22 -11.93
CA LEU A 150 -92.38 -75.82 -11.58
C LEU A 150 -91.63 -76.28 -12.85
N GLU A 151 -92.34 -76.92 -13.78
CA GLU A 151 -91.81 -77.31 -15.10
C GLU A 151 -91.26 -76.10 -15.87
N ASP A 152 -92.00 -74.98 -15.94
CA ASP A 152 -91.59 -73.75 -16.62
C ASP A 152 -90.33 -73.12 -15.97
N CYS A 153 -90.30 -73.00 -14.64
CA CYS A 153 -89.14 -72.49 -13.90
C CYS A 153 -87.88 -73.34 -14.11
N ILE A 154 -88.01 -74.67 -14.09
CA ILE A 154 -86.91 -75.60 -14.38
C ILE A 154 -86.39 -75.39 -15.80
N LEU A 155 -87.29 -75.19 -16.77
CA LEU A 155 -86.97 -75.01 -18.18
C LEU A 155 -86.30 -73.66 -18.45
N GLU A 156 -86.68 -72.60 -17.74
CA GLU A 156 -86.00 -71.29 -17.76
C GLU A 156 -84.57 -71.38 -17.19
N VAL A 157 -84.40 -71.96 -15.99
CA VAL A 157 -83.08 -72.17 -15.36
C VAL A 157 -82.16 -73.03 -16.24
N THR A 158 -82.72 -74.08 -16.86
CA THR A 158 -82.01 -74.95 -17.81
C THR A 158 -81.51 -74.19 -19.04
N LYS A 159 -82.36 -73.35 -19.65
CA LYS A 159 -81.96 -72.48 -20.77
C LYS A 159 -80.87 -71.51 -20.36
N GLY A 160 -81.05 -70.82 -19.22
CA GLY A 160 -80.06 -69.89 -18.68
C GLY A 160 -78.68 -70.53 -18.51
N LEU A 161 -78.61 -71.68 -17.84
CA LEU A 161 -77.36 -72.43 -17.67
C LEU A 161 -76.75 -72.86 -19.01
N SER A 162 -77.55 -73.37 -19.95
CA SER A 162 -77.04 -73.80 -21.28
C SER A 162 -76.43 -72.65 -22.10
N SER A 163 -76.82 -71.40 -21.84
CA SER A 163 -76.30 -70.21 -22.52
C SER A 163 -75.01 -69.64 -21.91
N VAL A 164 -74.67 -70.04 -20.68
CA VAL A 164 -73.52 -69.52 -19.91
C VAL A 164 -72.45 -70.59 -19.69
N CYS A 165 -72.84 -71.87 -19.60
CA CYS A 165 -71.97 -72.99 -19.25
C CYS A 165 -71.97 -74.05 -20.38
N THR A 166 -71.29 -73.76 -21.49
CA THR A 166 -71.16 -74.67 -22.65
C THR A 166 -70.62 -76.06 -22.29
N ASP A 167 -69.77 -76.12 -21.28
CA ASP A 167 -68.96 -77.29 -20.96
C ASP A 167 -69.71 -78.26 -20.02
N TYR A 168 -70.88 -77.85 -19.51
CA TYR A 168 -71.76 -78.65 -18.66
C TYR A 168 -72.97 -79.13 -19.48
N PRO A 169 -72.97 -80.38 -20.02
CA PRO A 169 -74.06 -80.86 -20.87
C PRO A 169 -75.36 -81.08 -20.05
N VAL A 170 -76.24 -80.08 -20.06
CA VAL A 170 -77.54 -80.09 -19.35
C VAL A 170 -78.58 -80.94 -20.10
N SER A 171 -78.29 -82.23 -20.31
CA SER A 171 -79.15 -83.17 -21.05
C SER A 171 -80.33 -83.69 -20.21
N LEU A 172 -81.21 -82.79 -19.78
CA LEU A 172 -82.41 -83.11 -18.99
C LEU A 172 -83.58 -83.69 -19.81
N ALA A 173 -83.47 -83.70 -21.14
CA ALA A 173 -84.59 -83.95 -22.06
C ALA A 173 -85.14 -85.39 -22.10
N GLN A 174 -84.57 -86.35 -21.35
CA GLN A 174 -84.94 -87.77 -21.50
C GLN A 174 -86.12 -88.25 -20.64
N ARG A 175 -86.48 -87.54 -19.55
CA ARG A 175 -87.66 -87.86 -18.71
C ARG A 175 -88.26 -86.58 -18.09
N PRO A 176 -89.24 -85.92 -18.73
CA PRO A 176 -89.94 -84.78 -18.13
C PRO A 176 -90.75 -85.16 -16.87
N ASP A 177 -91.10 -86.44 -16.70
CA ASP A 177 -91.90 -86.93 -15.57
C ASP A 177 -91.14 -87.07 -14.23
N ASP A 178 -89.85 -86.70 -14.16
CA ASP A 178 -89.05 -86.71 -12.91
C ASP A 178 -88.41 -85.34 -12.64
N LEU A 179 -89.22 -84.46 -12.05
CA LEU A 179 -88.82 -83.13 -11.60
C LEU A 179 -87.78 -83.18 -10.47
N VAL A 180 -87.80 -84.23 -9.64
CA VAL A 180 -86.94 -84.34 -8.44
C VAL A 180 -85.49 -84.62 -8.82
N CYS A 181 -85.26 -85.57 -9.73
CA CYS A 181 -83.91 -85.81 -10.26
C CYS A 181 -83.39 -84.60 -11.06
N THR A 182 -84.28 -83.92 -11.78
CA THR A 182 -83.95 -82.71 -12.53
C THR A 182 -83.46 -81.56 -11.62
N ILE A 183 -84.23 -81.23 -10.58
CA ILE A 183 -83.86 -80.19 -9.60
C ILE A 183 -82.53 -80.54 -8.91
N ARG A 184 -82.33 -81.81 -8.52
CA ARG A 184 -81.06 -82.27 -7.91
C ARG A 184 -79.87 -82.03 -8.84
N ARG A 185 -79.99 -82.38 -10.13
CA ARG A 185 -78.90 -82.22 -11.09
C ARG A 185 -78.57 -80.75 -11.37
N LEU A 186 -79.57 -79.87 -11.40
CA LEU A 186 -79.36 -78.42 -11.50
C LEU A 186 -78.64 -77.86 -10.27
N ALA A 187 -78.95 -78.35 -9.06
CA ALA A 187 -78.25 -77.96 -7.83
C ALA A 187 -76.78 -78.43 -7.81
N GLU A 188 -76.48 -79.66 -8.27
CA GLU A 188 -75.11 -80.15 -8.43
C GLU A 188 -74.28 -79.24 -9.34
N ILE A 189 -74.81 -78.90 -10.53
CA ILE A 189 -74.15 -78.01 -11.49
C ILE A 189 -73.92 -76.62 -10.88
N GLY A 190 -74.94 -76.06 -10.21
CA GLY A 190 -74.85 -74.77 -9.53
C GLY A 190 -73.74 -74.72 -8.47
N MET A 191 -73.56 -75.79 -7.69
CA MET A 191 -72.46 -75.90 -6.72
C MET A 191 -71.09 -75.95 -7.41
N THR A 192 -70.94 -76.71 -8.51
CA THR A 192 -69.66 -76.77 -9.24
C THR A 192 -69.28 -75.43 -9.87
N VAL A 193 -70.23 -74.75 -10.52
CA VAL A 193 -70.01 -73.41 -11.12
C VAL A 193 -69.69 -72.37 -10.03
N GLN A 194 -70.31 -72.45 -8.85
CA GLN A 194 -69.97 -71.58 -7.73
C GLN A 194 -68.53 -71.82 -7.22
N ALA A 195 -68.11 -73.08 -7.09
CA ALA A 195 -66.77 -73.43 -6.62
C ALA A 195 -65.68 -72.97 -7.62
N ASP A 196 -65.90 -73.13 -8.92
CA ASP A 196 -64.98 -72.62 -9.95
C ASP A 196 -64.97 -71.08 -10.00
N ARG A 197 -66.13 -70.44 -9.82
CA ARG A 197 -66.22 -68.97 -9.66
C ARG A 197 -65.47 -68.46 -8.44
N GLU A 198 -65.31 -69.26 -7.39
CA GLU A 198 -64.46 -68.93 -6.23
C GLU A 198 -62.98 -69.21 -6.48
N ARG A 199 -62.63 -70.32 -7.15
CA ARG A 199 -61.27 -70.65 -7.59
C ARG A 199 -60.70 -69.55 -8.50
N ILE A 200 -61.45 -69.14 -9.53
CA ILE A 200 -61.02 -68.09 -10.47
C ILE A 200 -60.82 -66.75 -9.76
N ARG A 201 -61.68 -66.38 -8.79
CA ARG A 201 -61.47 -65.16 -7.99
C ARG A 201 -60.24 -65.21 -7.08
N LYS A 202 -59.81 -66.39 -6.62
CA LYS A 202 -58.56 -66.55 -5.86
C LYS A 202 -57.35 -66.35 -6.77
N LEU A 203 -57.31 -67.09 -7.88
CA LEU A 203 -56.24 -66.97 -8.90
C LEU A 203 -56.10 -65.53 -9.44
N LEU A 204 -57.21 -64.84 -9.68
CA LEU A 204 -57.20 -63.45 -10.12
C LEU A 204 -56.61 -62.50 -9.07
N LYS A 205 -56.99 -62.66 -7.79
CA LYS A 205 -56.38 -61.89 -6.69
C LYS A 205 -54.90 -62.21 -6.49
N GLU A 206 -54.51 -63.47 -6.62
CA GLU A 206 -53.12 -63.92 -6.51
C GLU A 206 -52.26 -63.30 -7.63
N ALA A 207 -52.79 -63.24 -8.87
CA ALA A 207 -52.15 -62.54 -9.99
C ALA A 207 -52.10 -61.02 -9.79
N GLU A 208 -53.16 -60.39 -9.27
CA GLU A 208 -53.18 -58.97 -8.90
C GLU A 208 -52.10 -58.64 -7.85
N THR A 209 -51.96 -59.46 -6.80
CA THR A 209 -50.93 -59.25 -5.78
C THR A 209 -49.52 -59.48 -6.34
N GLN A 210 -49.30 -60.52 -7.13
CA GLN A 210 -48.00 -60.79 -7.76
C GLN A 210 -47.58 -59.65 -8.70
N SER A 211 -48.49 -59.16 -9.55
CA SER A 211 -48.23 -58.04 -10.46
C SER A 211 -47.95 -56.73 -9.69
N SER A 212 -48.64 -56.50 -8.57
CA SER A 212 -48.39 -55.35 -7.69
C SER A 212 -47.01 -55.43 -7.03
N GLU A 213 -46.64 -56.61 -6.51
CA GLU A 213 -45.31 -56.86 -5.92
C GLU A 213 -44.17 -56.76 -6.94
N GLU A 214 -44.39 -57.17 -8.19
CA GLU A 214 -43.44 -56.98 -9.28
C GLU A 214 -43.29 -55.51 -9.66
N LEU A 215 -44.41 -54.78 -9.75
CA LEU A 215 -44.39 -53.34 -10.03
C LEU A 215 -43.66 -52.56 -8.94
N GLU A 216 -43.85 -52.89 -7.66
CA GLU A 216 -43.09 -52.27 -6.55
C GLU A 216 -41.62 -52.70 -6.54
N ARG A 217 -41.29 -53.96 -6.82
CA ARG A 217 -39.88 -54.40 -7.00
C ARG A 217 -39.18 -53.62 -8.12
N VAL A 218 -39.85 -53.42 -9.26
CA VAL A 218 -39.33 -52.65 -10.40
C VAL A 218 -39.17 -51.17 -10.05
N LYS A 219 -40.17 -50.54 -9.39
CA LYS A 219 -40.07 -49.16 -8.89
C LYS A 219 -38.90 -48.97 -7.92
N GLN A 220 -38.68 -49.92 -7.00
CA GLN A 220 -37.58 -49.88 -6.04
C GLN A 220 -36.22 -50.04 -6.73
N SER A 221 -36.12 -50.92 -7.73
CA SER A 221 -34.91 -51.07 -8.54
C SER A 221 -34.56 -49.79 -9.32
N PHE A 222 -35.53 -49.18 -10.03
CA PHE A 222 -35.31 -47.90 -10.73
C PHE A 222 -35.00 -46.75 -9.78
N ARG A 223 -35.63 -46.71 -8.60
CA ARG A 223 -35.31 -45.74 -7.54
C ARG A 223 -33.86 -45.88 -7.09
N GLY A 224 -33.42 -47.09 -6.74
CA GLY A 224 -32.05 -47.35 -6.31
C GLY A 224 -31.01 -47.08 -7.41
N GLU A 225 -31.36 -47.27 -8.68
CA GLU A 225 -30.52 -46.85 -9.81
C GLU A 225 -30.41 -45.33 -9.95
N LEU A 226 -31.51 -44.59 -9.79
CA LEU A 226 -31.52 -43.13 -9.84
C LEU A 226 -30.73 -42.54 -8.67
N GLU A 227 -30.97 -43.04 -7.45
CA GLU A 227 -30.25 -42.63 -6.24
C GLU A 227 -28.75 -42.92 -6.37
N ARG A 228 -28.34 -44.08 -6.91
CA ARG A 228 -26.93 -44.39 -7.19
C ARG A 228 -26.31 -43.47 -8.26
N LYS A 229 -27.01 -43.19 -9.36
CA LYS A 229 -26.54 -42.28 -10.43
C LYS A 229 -26.39 -40.84 -9.92
N ILE A 230 -27.24 -40.41 -8.98
CA ILE A 230 -27.12 -39.11 -8.31
C ILE A 230 -25.89 -39.10 -7.39
N GLU A 231 -25.69 -40.15 -6.58
CA GLU A 231 -24.51 -40.26 -5.70
C GLU A 231 -23.20 -40.32 -6.50
N GLU A 232 -23.12 -41.13 -7.56
CA GLU A 232 -21.99 -41.21 -8.48
C GLU A 232 -21.65 -39.83 -9.10
N ALA A 233 -22.68 -39.06 -9.49
CA ALA A 233 -22.50 -37.72 -10.04
C ALA A 233 -22.08 -36.68 -8.98
N LEU A 234 -22.59 -36.79 -7.74
CA LEU A 234 -22.19 -35.94 -6.62
C LEU A 234 -20.75 -36.22 -6.18
N VAL A 235 -20.36 -37.49 -6.04
CA VAL A 235 -18.97 -37.89 -5.74
C VAL A 235 -18.02 -37.36 -6.81
N LYS A 236 -18.30 -37.58 -8.10
CA LYS A 236 -17.45 -37.07 -9.19
C LYS A 236 -17.35 -35.54 -9.19
N ASN A 237 -18.43 -34.81 -8.92
CA ASN A 237 -18.40 -33.35 -8.83
C ASN A 237 -17.56 -32.87 -7.63
N ASN A 238 -17.69 -33.52 -6.48
CA ASN A 238 -16.87 -33.26 -5.30
C ASN A 238 -15.37 -33.56 -5.54
N GLU A 239 -15.05 -34.65 -6.24
CA GLU A 239 -13.68 -34.97 -6.67
C GLU A 239 -13.12 -33.90 -7.63
N GLU A 240 -13.88 -33.53 -8.67
CA GLU A 240 -13.48 -32.46 -9.57
C GLU A 240 -13.32 -31.10 -8.87
N HIS A 241 -14.17 -30.78 -7.88
CA HIS A 241 -14.07 -29.54 -7.11
C HIS A 241 -12.88 -29.57 -6.14
N THR A 242 -12.62 -30.70 -5.47
CA THR A 242 -11.48 -30.82 -4.56
C THR A 242 -10.14 -30.79 -5.30
N GLU A 243 -10.06 -31.39 -6.50
CA GLU A 243 -8.85 -31.28 -7.34
C GLU A 243 -8.67 -29.87 -7.93
N LYS A 244 -9.74 -29.18 -8.37
CA LYS A 244 -9.68 -27.75 -8.76
C LYS A 244 -9.19 -26.87 -7.60
N LEU A 245 -9.73 -27.07 -6.39
CA LEU A 245 -9.30 -26.36 -5.18
C LEU A 245 -7.85 -26.68 -4.78
N ARG A 246 -7.41 -27.93 -4.97
CA ARG A 246 -6.01 -28.32 -4.76
C ARG A 246 -5.08 -27.64 -5.76
N GLN A 247 -5.49 -27.52 -7.02
CA GLN A 247 -4.72 -26.83 -8.05
C GLN A 247 -4.61 -25.33 -7.78
N THR A 248 -5.68 -24.65 -7.35
CA THR A 248 -5.59 -23.23 -6.96
C THR A 248 -4.76 -23.04 -5.69
N VAL A 249 -4.89 -23.90 -4.68
CA VAL A 249 -4.02 -23.86 -3.48
C VAL A 249 -2.55 -24.08 -3.84
N ASN A 250 -2.23 -25.02 -4.73
CA ASN A 250 -0.86 -25.24 -5.20
C ASN A 250 -0.32 -24.02 -5.99
N GLN A 251 -1.14 -23.38 -6.83
CA GLN A 251 -0.76 -22.16 -7.57
C GLN A 251 -0.50 -20.99 -6.63
N VAL A 252 -1.36 -20.76 -5.63
CA VAL A 252 -1.17 -19.73 -4.60
C VAL A 252 0.11 -20.00 -3.80
N ALA A 253 0.33 -21.25 -3.34
CA ALA A 253 1.54 -21.61 -2.62
C ALA A 253 2.82 -21.44 -3.46
N GLN A 254 2.76 -21.67 -4.77
CA GLN A 254 3.88 -21.40 -5.67
C GLN A 254 4.12 -19.89 -5.82
N ILE A 255 3.07 -19.08 -6.03
CA ILE A 255 3.18 -17.61 -6.13
C ILE A 255 3.70 -16.99 -4.81
N GLU A 256 3.28 -17.52 -3.66
CA GLU A 256 3.81 -17.10 -2.35
C GLU A 256 5.29 -17.50 -2.18
N ASN A 257 5.70 -18.71 -2.59
CA ASN A 257 7.11 -19.12 -2.58
C ASN A 257 7.96 -18.24 -3.50
N ASP A 258 7.55 -18.03 -4.75
CA ASP A 258 8.26 -17.17 -5.71
C ASP A 258 8.41 -15.73 -5.16
N ARG A 259 7.35 -15.20 -4.51
CA ARG A 259 7.36 -13.91 -3.82
C ARG A 259 8.27 -13.90 -2.59
N HIS A 260 8.35 -15.00 -1.85
CA HIS A 260 9.26 -15.15 -0.71
C HIS A 260 10.73 -15.23 -1.15
N GLU A 261 11.05 -15.94 -2.23
CA GLU A 261 12.40 -15.97 -2.80
C GLU A 261 12.81 -14.59 -3.32
N GLN A 262 11.95 -13.89 -4.06
CA GLN A 262 12.19 -12.49 -4.49
C GLN A 262 12.45 -11.57 -3.28
N MET A 263 11.63 -11.68 -2.23
CA MET A 263 11.79 -10.92 -0.98
C MET A 263 13.12 -11.25 -0.26
N ILE A 264 13.59 -12.50 -0.34
CA ILE A 264 14.90 -12.91 0.20
C ILE A 264 16.03 -12.28 -0.64
N THR A 265 15.98 -12.34 -1.97
CA THR A 265 17.02 -11.74 -2.83
C THR A 265 17.12 -10.22 -2.66
N VAL A 266 15.98 -9.53 -2.51
CA VAL A 266 15.96 -8.08 -2.24
C VAL A 266 16.56 -7.77 -0.87
N LYS A 267 16.25 -8.57 0.16
CA LYS A 267 16.86 -8.41 1.49
C LYS A 267 18.36 -8.70 1.49
N GLN A 268 18.82 -9.68 0.73
CA GLN A 268 20.25 -9.97 0.57
C GLN A 268 20.99 -8.79 -0.10
N ALA A 269 20.47 -8.26 -1.20
CA ALA A 269 21.04 -7.08 -1.86
C ALA A 269 21.11 -5.84 -0.94
N ILE A 270 20.07 -5.61 -0.12
CA ILE A 270 20.07 -4.52 0.86
C ILE A 270 21.12 -4.75 1.97
N ILE A 271 21.30 -6.00 2.43
CA ILE A 271 22.34 -6.35 3.41
C ILE A 271 23.73 -6.12 2.81
N GLU A 272 23.98 -6.56 1.57
CA GLU A 272 25.25 -6.33 0.86
C GLU A 272 25.55 -4.84 0.67
N GLU A 273 24.54 -4.02 0.32
CA GLU A 273 24.69 -2.58 0.19
C GLU A 273 25.02 -1.91 1.54
N LEU A 274 24.37 -2.33 2.62
CA LEU A 274 24.64 -1.85 3.98
C LEU A 274 26.03 -2.30 4.47
N GLU A 275 26.47 -3.51 4.14
CA GLU A 275 27.82 -3.99 4.45
C GLU A 275 28.91 -3.28 3.63
N ASN A 276 28.64 -2.92 2.38
CA ASN A 276 29.51 -2.07 1.57
C ASN A 276 29.67 -0.69 2.22
N LYS A 277 28.55 -0.01 2.54
CA LYS A 277 28.55 1.29 3.25
C LYS A 277 29.23 1.22 4.62
N LEU A 278 29.07 0.10 5.34
CA LEU A 278 29.75 -0.14 6.62
C LEU A 278 31.27 -0.36 6.44
N ARG A 279 31.72 -0.95 5.32
CA ARG A 279 33.14 -1.05 4.96
C ARG A 279 33.71 0.31 4.54
N GLU A 280 33.02 1.07 3.69
CA GLU A 280 33.40 2.42 3.26
C GLU A 280 33.54 3.40 4.44
N THR A 281 32.57 3.41 5.35
CA THR A 281 32.63 4.27 6.55
C THR A 281 33.74 3.84 7.51
N ARG A 282 34.00 2.53 7.69
CA ARG A 282 35.17 2.04 8.44
C ARG A 282 36.49 2.45 7.78
N GLN A 283 36.59 2.37 6.46
CA GLN A 283 37.76 2.81 5.72
C GLN A 283 38.01 4.31 5.89
N MET A 284 37.00 5.17 5.66
CA MET A 284 37.15 6.61 5.86
C MET A 284 37.49 6.98 7.32
N MET A 285 37.02 6.22 8.31
CA MET A 285 37.41 6.43 9.70
C MET A 285 38.86 6.01 9.97
N ALA A 286 39.33 4.91 9.37
CA ALA A 286 40.73 4.48 9.47
C ALA A 286 41.70 5.45 8.75
N GLU A 287 41.32 5.94 7.56
CA GLU A 287 42.06 6.96 6.82
C GLU A 287 42.12 8.28 7.61
N ARG A 288 41.00 8.74 8.17
CA ARG A 288 40.97 9.91 9.05
C ARG A 288 41.88 9.74 10.27
N GLN A 289 41.80 8.59 10.95
CA GLN A 289 42.68 8.29 12.08
C GLN A 289 44.16 8.34 11.66
N ALA A 290 44.53 7.70 10.56
CA ALA A 290 45.90 7.74 10.04
C ALA A 290 46.37 9.17 9.69
N THR A 291 45.51 10.01 9.10
CA THR A 291 45.86 11.42 8.83
C THR A 291 45.99 12.26 10.11
N HIS A 292 45.19 11.97 11.13
CA HIS A 292 45.25 12.64 12.43
C HIS A 292 46.50 12.23 13.22
N ASP A 293 46.84 10.95 13.21
CA ASP A 293 48.05 10.42 13.86
C ASP A 293 49.33 10.92 13.17
N ALA A 294 49.30 11.06 11.83
CA ALA A 294 50.37 11.72 11.07
C ALA A 294 50.49 13.21 11.41
N GLN A 295 49.38 13.94 11.56
CA GLN A 295 49.39 15.35 12.01
C GLN A 295 49.92 15.49 13.44
N ILE A 296 49.63 14.54 14.34
CA ILE A 296 50.23 14.48 15.69
C ILE A 296 51.74 14.26 15.60
N GLN A 297 52.21 13.33 14.77
CA GLN A 297 53.65 13.11 14.58
C GLN A 297 54.35 14.35 14.01
N GLU A 298 53.77 15.01 13.00
CA GLU A 298 54.31 16.25 12.44
C GLU A 298 54.35 17.39 13.48
N ALA A 299 53.32 17.49 14.34
CA ALA A 299 53.28 18.45 15.44
C ALA A 299 54.33 18.16 16.51
N LEU A 300 54.56 16.89 16.86
CA LEU A 300 55.59 16.46 17.80
C LEU A 300 57.01 16.69 17.24
N GLU A 301 57.24 16.44 15.95
CA GLU A 301 58.50 16.79 15.29
C GLU A 301 58.75 18.30 15.31
N LYS A 302 57.73 19.12 15.02
CA LYS A 302 57.83 20.58 15.09
C LYS A 302 58.10 21.06 16.52
N ALA A 303 57.47 20.45 17.52
CA ALA A 303 57.71 20.74 18.94
C ALA A 303 59.18 20.43 19.31
N GLY A 304 59.69 19.25 18.97
CA GLY A 304 61.09 18.87 19.21
C GLY A 304 62.08 19.83 18.53
N ARG A 305 61.83 20.23 17.27
CA ARG A 305 62.65 21.25 16.58
C ARG A 305 62.57 22.62 17.26
N THR A 306 61.44 23.01 17.84
CA THR A 306 61.37 24.24 18.64
C THR A 306 62.12 24.13 19.96
N GLU A 307 62.12 22.97 20.63
CA GLU A 307 62.94 22.74 21.83
C GLU A 307 64.45 22.76 21.51
N GLU A 308 64.88 22.13 20.41
CA GLU A 308 66.27 22.23 19.92
C GLU A 308 66.68 23.69 19.64
N LEU A 309 65.78 24.47 19.02
CA LEU A 309 66.02 25.89 18.75
C LEU A 309 66.04 26.74 20.02
N THR A 310 65.18 26.47 21.02
CA THR A 310 65.22 27.23 22.28
C THR A 310 66.52 26.96 23.05
N VAL A 311 67.00 25.72 23.09
CA VAL A 311 68.31 25.37 23.67
C VAL A 311 69.45 26.06 22.90
N GLN A 312 69.40 26.14 21.57
CA GLN A 312 70.37 26.89 20.79
C GLN A 312 70.34 28.39 21.07
N THR A 313 69.15 29.01 21.21
CA THR A 313 69.06 30.42 21.61
C THR A 313 69.57 30.66 23.03
N GLU A 314 69.26 29.78 23.99
CA GLU A 314 69.80 29.88 25.34
C GLU A 314 71.33 29.80 25.39
N MET A 315 71.96 28.94 24.58
CA MET A 315 73.42 28.91 24.47
C MET A 315 73.97 30.20 23.87
N LYS A 316 73.30 30.76 22.85
CA LYS A 316 73.72 32.03 22.24
C LYS A 316 73.50 33.23 23.15
N ASP A 317 72.47 33.24 23.98
CA ASP A 317 72.25 34.28 24.99
C ASP A 317 73.28 34.18 26.13
N LYS A 318 73.74 32.98 26.49
CA LYS A 318 74.87 32.77 27.42
C LYS A 318 76.19 33.28 26.82
N GLU A 319 76.52 32.92 25.58
CA GLU A 319 77.68 33.48 24.85
C GLU A 319 77.62 35.02 24.76
N LEU A 320 76.45 35.59 24.47
CA LEU A 320 76.25 37.04 24.43
C LEU A 320 76.32 37.70 25.82
N GLY A 321 76.02 36.97 26.90
CA GLY A 321 76.25 37.40 28.28
C GLY A 321 77.74 37.49 28.59
N GLU A 322 78.47 36.40 28.37
CA GLU A 322 79.93 36.34 28.57
C GLU A 322 80.68 37.41 27.77
N LEU A 323 80.31 37.61 26.50
CA LEU A 323 80.89 38.66 25.66
C LEU A 323 80.55 40.09 26.13
N ARG A 324 79.41 40.31 26.79
CA ARG A 324 79.07 41.61 27.40
C ARG A 324 79.88 41.85 28.66
N GLU A 325 80.03 40.85 29.52
CA GLU A 325 80.84 40.95 30.74
C GLU A 325 82.32 41.24 30.40
N GLN A 326 82.91 40.51 29.44
CA GLN A 326 84.26 40.80 28.92
C GLN A 326 84.38 42.22 28.35
N LEU A 327 83.37 42.69 27.62
CA LEU A 327 83.38 44.01 26.99
C LEU A 327 83.19 45.14 28.02
N ASP A 328 82.47 44.91 29.11
CA ASP A 328 82.34 45.86 30.22
C ASP A 328 83.55 45.84 31.16
N GLU A 329 84.21 44.69 31.37
CA GLU A 329 85.52 44.61 32.03
C GLU A 329 86.59 45.37 31.22
N LEU A 330 86.62 45.19 29.89
CA LEU A 330 87.52 45.95 29.01
C LEU A 330 87.23 47.45 29.06
N LYS A 331 85.95 47.89 29.07
CA LYS A 331 85.61 49.31 29.32
C LYS A 331 86.13 49.78 30.68
N GLY A 332 86.01 48.97 31.73
CA GLY A 332 86.54 49.28 33.06
C GLY A 332 88.05 49.48 33.06
N SER A 333 88.80 48.58 32.40
CA SER A 333 90.25 48.71 32.25
C SER A 333 90.67 49.94 31.43
N ILE A 334 89.91 50.27 30.37
CA ILE A 334 90.12 51.47 29.53
C ILE A 334 89.78 52.75 30.30
N ALA A 335 88.75 52.74 31.14
CA ALA A 335 88.40 53.88 31.99
C ALA A 335 89.48 54.13 33.06
N LYS A 336 89.91 53.07 33.75
CA LYS A 336 90.97 53.16 34.77
C LYS A 336 92.31 53.60 34.19
N THR A 337 92.75 53.00 33.08
CA THR A 337 94.01 53.42 32.43
C THR A 337 93.96 54.87 31.94
N LYS A 338 92.79 55.36 31.48
CA LYS A 338 92.61 56.80 31.20
C LYS A 338 92.78 57.64 32.46
N GLU A 339 92.12 57.29 33.57
CA GLU A 339 92.25 57.98 34.85
C GLU A 339 93.70 58.01 35.35
N ASP A 340 94.38 56.86 35.33
CA ASP A 340 95.82 56.74 35.67
C ASP A 340 96.70 57.64 34.78
N THR A 341 96.45 57.70 33.46
CA THR A 341 97.20 58.59 32.55
C THR A 341 96.90 60.08 32.77
N VAL A 342 95.66 60.45 33.13
CA VAL A 342 95.31 61.84 33.46
C VAL A 342 96.02 62.27 34.74
N LEU A 343 95.95 61.46 35.80
CA LEU A 343 96.67 61.71 37.06
C LEU A 343 98.19 61.83 36.85
N GLU A 344 98.77 61.02 35.96
CA GLU A 344 100.20 61.08 35.64
C GLU A 344 100.56 62.33 34.82
N CYS A 345 99.69 62.79 33.91
CA CYS A 345 99.83 64.07 33.23
C CYS A 345 99.70 65.26 34.19
N GLU A 346 98.72 65.25 35.10
CA GLU A 346 98.53 66.30 36.12
C GLU A 346 99.75 66.43 37.03
N LYS A 347 100.34 65.31 37.48
CA LYS A 347 101.60 65.30 38.25
C LYS A 347 102.75 65.96 37.48
N ARG A 348 102.91 65.65 36.18
CA ARG A 348 103.95 66.25 35.33
C ARG A 348 103.74 67.74 35.17
N TRP A 349 102.53 68.16 34.83
CA TRP A 349 102.19 69.58 34.65
C TRP A 349 102.34 70.37 35.95
N ALA A 350 101.99 69.80 37.11
CA ALA A 350 102.24 70.42 38.41
C ALA A 350 103.74 70.58 38.70
N SER A 351 104.57 69.61 38.32
CA SER A 351 106.03 69.68 38.45
C SER A 351 106.66 70.73 37.52
N GLU A 352 106.21 70.81 36.27
CA GLU A 352 106.60 71.85 35.31
C GLU A 352 106.20 73.25 35.78
N VAL A 353 104.97 73.42 36.30
CA VAL A 353 104.50 74.70 36.86
C VAL A 353 105.31 75.14 38.07
N GLU A 354 105.68 74.24 38.99
CA GLU A 354 106.52 74.63 40.14
C GLU A 354 107.99 74.89 39.73
N SER A 355 108.51 74.18 38.73
CA SER A 355 109.79 74.49 38.10
C SER A 355 109.81 75.90 37.50
N HIS A 356 108.78 76.26 36.73
CA HIS A 356 108.62 77.62 36.19
C HIS A 356 108.37 78.68 37.27
N ARG A 357 107.68 78.35 38.38
CA ARG A 357 107.62 79.25 39.55
C ARG A 357 108.99 79.47 40.16
N GLU A 358 109.83 78.45 40.28
CA GLU A 358 111.18 78.63 40.83
C GLU A 358 112.09 79.42 39.88
N GLN A 359 111.97 79.22 38.56
CA GLN A 359 112.59 80.11 37.56
C GLN A 359 112.13 81.56 37.74
N ALA A 360 110.81 81.81 37.91
CA ALA A 360 110.28 83.14 38.16
C ALA A 360 110.80 83.74 39.48
N LYS A 361 110.90 82.95 40.56
CA LYS A 361 111.52 83.35 41.84
C LYS A 361 113.00 83.72 41.65
N GLN A 362 113.76 82.98 40.85
CA GLN A 362 115.17 83.27 40.53
C GLN A 362 115.32 84.53 39.66
N HIS A 363 114.45 84.71 38.65
CA HIS A 363 114.43 85.91 37.83
C HIS A 363 114.08 87.15 38.66
N ALA A 364 113.08 87.08 39.54
CA ALA A 364 112.74 88.19 40.45
C ALA A 364 113.92 88.59 41.36
N ARG A 365 114.61 87.61 41.98
CA ARG A 365 115.84 87.87 42.76
C ARG A 365 116.93 88.55 41.91
N THR A 366 117.09 88.11 40.66
CA THR A 366 118.08 88.67 39.72
C THR A 366 117.72 90.12 39.36
N ILE A 367 116.44 90.41 39.11
CA ILE A 367 115.94 91.76 38.82
C ILE A 367 116.23 92.70 39.99
N CYS A 368 115.90 92.34 41.23
CA CYS A 368 116.17 93.20 42.39
C CYS A 368 117.68 93.51 42.57
N VAL A 369 118.56 92.54 42.30
CA VAL A 369 120.03 92.76 42.31
C VAL A 369 120.46 93.71 41.19
N MET A 370 119.82 93.66 40.01
CA MET A 370 120.06 94.61 38.92
C MET A 370 119.50 96.01 39.22
N GLU A 371 118.33 96.12 39.83
CA GLU A 371 117.72 97.38 40.30
C GLU A 371 118.61 98.07 41.34
N GLU A 372 119.10 97.33 42.34
CA GLU A 372 120.11 97.83 43.28
C GLU A 372 121.36 98.36 42.58
N ARG A 373 121.85 97.66 41.55
CA ARG A 373 123.02 98.07 40.77
C ARG A 373 122.74 99.34 39.96
N LEU A 374 121.55 99.48 39.37
CA LEU A 374 121.11 100.68 38.67
C LEU A 374 120.97 101.87 39.61
N ILE A 375 120.43 101.69 40.82
CA ILE A 375 120.36 102.73 41.86
C ILE A 375 121.77 103.20 42.28
N LYS A 376 122.70 102.27 42.47
CA LYS A 376 124.11 102.57 42.79
C LYS A 376 124.79 103.38 41.67
N LEU A 377 124.60 102.98 40.41
CA LEU A 377 125.11 103.72 39.24
C LEU A 377 124.45 105.11 39.09
N ALA A 378 123.15 105.23 39.32
CA ALA A 378 122.44 106.50 39.28
C ALA A 378 122.94 107.48 40.36
N LYS A 379 123.29 106.97 41.56
CA LYS A 379 123.90 107.77 42.62
C LYS A 379 125.28 108.29 42.20
N GLN A 380 126.16 107.43 41.71
CA GLN A 380 127.49 107.82 41.19
C GLN A 380 127.39 108.84 40.05
N THR A 381 126.39 108.70 39.17
CA THR A 381 126.11 109.65 38.07
C THR A 381 125.65 111.01 38.61
N LYS A 382 124.90 111.04 39.71
CA LYS A 382 124.47 112.29 40.36
C LYS A 382 125.61 112.99 41.12
N GLU A 383 126.48 112.22 41.78
CA GLU A 383 127.66 112.71 42.49
C GLU A 383 128.70 113.30 41.51
N SER A 384 129.05 112.57 40.46
CA SER A 384 129.94 113.08 39.39
C SER A 384 129.38 114.32 38.67
N LYS A 385 128.06 114.37 38.42
CA LYS A 385 127.40 115.57 37.85
C LYS A 385 127.46 116.78 38.79
N ALA A 386 127.40 116.57 40.11
CA ALA A 386 127.57 117.66 41.08
C ALA A 386 129.02 118.17 41.12
N GLU A 387 130.01 117.27 41.04
CA GLU A 387 131.43 117.64 40.99
C GLU A 387 131.79 118.40 39.70
N VAL A 388 131.24 118.00 38.54
CA VAL A 388 131.35 118.76 37.29
C VAL A 388 130.78 120.18 37.45
N GLN A 389 129.64 120.36 38.14
CA GLN A 389 129.11 121.70 38.43
C GLN A 389 130.00 122.51 39.39
N ARG A 390 130.65 121.87 40.37
CA ARG A 390 131.61 122.52 41.28
C ARG A 390 132.82 123.04 40.50
N LEU A 391 133.43 122.19 39.67
CA LEU A 391 134.55 122.54 38.79
C LEU A 391 134.19 123.63 37.78
N THR A 392 132.96 123.61 37.25
CA THR A 392 132.48 124.64 36.30
C THR A 392 132.41 126.03 36.93
N ARG A 393 131.94 126.15 38.19
CA ARG A 393 131.92 127.43 38.92
C ARG A 393 133.35 127.96 39.15
N GLN A 394 134.22 127.10 39.66
CA GLN A 394 135.63 127.44 39.94
C GLN A 394 136.39 127.90 38.67
N ASN A 395 136.07 127.32 37.51
CA ASN A 395 136.62 127.74 36.21
C ASN A 395 136.06 129.11 35.75
N SER A 396 134.79 129.41 36.03
CA SER A 396 134.20 130.73 35.70
C SER A 396 134.75 131.88 36.54
N GLU A 397 135.11 131.63 37.80
CA GLU A 397 135.77 132.60 38.70
C GLU A 397 137.17 132.95 38.17
N LEU A 398 138.00 131.94 37.86
CA LEU A 398 139.34 132.12 37.27
C LEU A 398 139.32 132.85 35.92
N GLN A 399 138.29 132.64 35.08
CA GLN A 399 138.11 133.40 33.84
C GLN A 399 137.78 134.88 34.06
N SER A 400 137.21 135.25 35.22
CA SER A 400 136.92 136.64 35.57
C SER A 400 138.19 137.40 35.97
N GLU A 401 139.05 136.79 36.79
CA GLU A 401 140.35 137.34 37.18
C GLU A 401 141.28 137.51 35.97
N TYR A 402 141.32 136.49 35.09
CA TYR A 402 142.11 136.52 33.87
C TYR A 402 141.75 137.73 32.98
N LYS A 403 140.45 138.02 32.81
CA LYS A 403 140.00 139.19 32.02
C LYS A 403 140.39 140.52 32.66
N LEU A 404 140.34 140.64 33.98
CA LEU A 404 140.68 141.89 34.68
C LEU A 404 142.19 142.22 34.59
N LEU A 405 143.04 141.19 34.69
CA LEU A 405 144.49 141.32 34.51
C LEU A 405 144.87 141.57 33.04
N GLN A 406 144.23 140.88 32.10
CA GLN A 406 144.48 141.04 30.67
C GLN A 406 144.16 142.46 30.16
N GLY A 407 143.18 143.14 30.76
CA GLY A 407 142.83 144.53 30.41
C GLY A 407 143.95 145.54 30.67
N ARG A 408 144.66 145.44 31.80
CA ARG A 408 145.73 146.39 32.18
C ARG A 408 147.09 146.11 31.52
N PHE A 409 147.33 144.89 31.06
CA PHE A 409 148.62 144.51 30.48
C PHE A 409 148.78 144.99 29.02
N ASN A 410 147.69 144.95 28.24
CA ASN A 410 147.73 145.21 26.79
C ASN A 410 148.05 146.67 26.41
N GLU A 411 147.77 147.65 27.29
CA GLU A 411 147.87 149.07 26.94
C GLU A 411 149.32 149.60 26.92
N ALA A 412 150.24 148.96 27.66
CA ALA A 412 151.67 149.29 27.65
C ALA A 412 152.48 148.54 26.56
N GLN A 413 151.96 147.43 26.02
CA GLN A 413 152.74 146.51 25.17
C GLN A 413 152.48 146.68 23.66
N ARG A 414 152.64 147.91 23.13
CA ARG A 414 152.97 148.11 21.70
C ARG A 414 154.50 148.01 21.46
N ARG A 415 155.12 146.96 21.99
CA ARG A 415 156.57 146.65 21.90
C ARG A 415 156.82 145.14 21.86
N LEU A 416 157.70 144.71 20.94
CA LEU A 416 158.24 143.34 20.69
C LEU A 416 157.19 142.22 20.47
N ILE A 417 157.32 141.50 19.35
CA ILE A 417 156.27 140.59 18.84
C ILE A 417 156.78 139.15 18.63
N ALA A 418 156.08 138.20 19.24
CA ALA A 418 156.27 136.74 19.19
C ALA A 418 154.98 136.04 19.74
N THR A 419 154.63 134.75 19.54
CA THR A 419 155.29 133.64 18.84
C THR A 419 154.28 132.56 18.37
N LYS A 420 154.78 131.55 17.63
CA LYS A 420 154.49 130.09 17.70
C LYS A 420 153.74 129.60 18.99
N LYS A 421 152.95 128.52 19.04
CA LYS A 421 152.62 127.44 18.06
C LYS A 421 151.41 126.57 18.55
N THR A 422 150.82 125.82 17.60
CA THR A 422 150.30 124.42 17.63
C THR A 422 150.67 123.47 18.81
N PRO A 423 150.08 122.25 19.01
CA PRO A 423 148.86 121.60 18.40
C PRO A 423 148.04 120.66 19.37
N THR A 424 147.18 119.76 18.81
CA THR A 424 146.99 118.29 19.12
C THR A 424 146.70 117.73 20.53
N VAL A 425 146.13 116.52 20.72
CA VAL A 425 145.21 115.63 19.96
C VAL A 425 144.91 114.37 20.83
N GLY A 426 143.95 113.54 20.41
CA GLY A 426 144.02 112.09 20.60
C GLY A 426 143.21 111.52 21.77
N SER A 427 142.96 110.21 21.81
CA SER A 427 143.15 109.14 20.79
C SER A 427 142.29 107.91 21.22
N ASP A 428 142.13 106.78 20.54
CA ASP A 428 142.58 106.13 19.29
C ASP A 428 141.41 105.21 18.84
N ASP A 429 141.52 104.32 17.85
CA ASP A 429 141.73 104.53 16.41
C ASP A 429 141.16 103.28 15.68
N ARG A 430 141.19 103.27 14.36
CA ARG A 430 140.77 102.21 13.45
C ARG A 430 141.81 101.07 13.38
N SER A 431 141.52 100.02 12.62
CA SER A 431 142.23 99.81 11.34
C SER A 431 141.69 98.63 10.54
N ASP A 432 142.05 98.62 9.25
CA ASP A 432 141.73 97.65 8.20
C ASP A 432 142.76 97.87 7.05
N LYS A 433 143.12 96.83 6.26
CA LYS A 433 143.89 96.79 4.96
C LYS A 433 144.97 95.66 4.81
N CYS A 434 145.63 95.60 3.62
CA CYS A 434 146.02 94.36 2.92
C CYS A 434 147.17 94.52 1.85
N ASN A 435 147.75 93.39 1.36
CA ASN A 435 148.45 93.10 0.05
C ASN A 435 150.00 93.29 -0.24
N ASN A 436 150.71 92.15 -0.46
CA ASN A 436 151.54 91.69 -1.65
C ASN A 436 152.94 92.30 -2.04
N PRO A 437 153.62 91.92 -3.19
CA PRO A 437 154.55 90.76 -3.49
C PRO A 437 155.93 91.21 -4.13
N PRO A 438 156.70 90.57 -5.11
CA PRO A 438 156.86 89.20 -5.72
C PRO A 438 158.36 88.71 -6.03
N HIS A 439 158.57 87.73 -6.96
CA HIS A 439 159.78 87.46 -7.84
C HIS A 439 161.05 86.69 -7.30
N ARG A 440 162.02 86.06 -8.04
CA ARG A 440 162.30 85.69 -9.50
C ARG A 440 163.46 84.62 -9.69
N SER A 441 163.74 84.18 -10.96
CA SER A 441 164.95 83.52 -11.56
C SER A 441 165.23 82.00 -11.30
N SER A 442 165.97 81.22 -12.11
CA SER A 442 166.09 81.07 -13.59
C SER A 442 166.72 79.69 -13.99
N ASP A 443 166.30 79.13 -15.14
CA ASP A 443 166.95 78.13 -16.02
C ASP A 443 167.74 76.91 -15.45
N ASP A 444 167.14 75.71 -15.54
CA ASP A 444 167.74 74.55 -16.24
C ASP A 444 166.61 73.58 -16.68
N CYS A 445 166.61 73.05 -17.91
CA CYS A 445 165.41 72.38 -18.44
C CYS A 445 165.67 71.29 -19.51
N THR A 446 165.16 70.07 -19.26
CA THR A 446 164.49 69.13 -20.19
C THR A 446 164.47 67.70 -19.62
N ASN A 447 165.62 67.17 -19.19
CA ASN A 447 165.74 65.79 -18.69
C ASN A 447 164.90 65.49 -17.44
N GLU A 448 164.69 66.50 -16.59
CA GLU A 448 163.87 66.37 -15.38
C GLU A 448 162.36 66.34 -15.70
N VAL A 449 161.93 66.97 -16.80
CA VAL A 449 160.53 67.02 -17.22
C VAL A 449 159.97 65.62 -17.46
N LEU A 450 160.68 64.77 -18.22
CA LEU A 450 160.25 63.39 -18.50
C LEU A 450 160.24 62.49 -17.25
N ARG A 451 161.13 62.73 -16.28
CA ARG A 451 161.10 62.02 -14.99
C ARG A 451 159.91 62.46 -14.14
N ASN A 452 159.63 63.76 -14.11
CA ASN A 452 158.50 64.34 -13.39
C ASN A 452 157.16 63.94 -14.04
N GLU A 453 157.12 63.75 -15.36
CA GLU A 453 155.95 63.27 -16.10
C GLU A 453 155.67 61.78 -15.83
N VAL A 454 156.69 60.92 -15.81
CA VAL A 454 156.54 59.52 -15.39
C VAL A 454 156.20 59.38 -13.89
N ALA A 455 156.73 60.27 -13.04
CA ALA A 455 156.32 60.35 -11.64
C ALA A 455 154.87 60.81 -11.50
N GLY A 456 154.46 61.85 -12.23
CA GLY A 456 153.10 62.40 -12.24
C GLY A 456 152.06 61.41 -12.76
N LEU A 457 152.38 60.61 -13.78
CA LEU A 457 151.51 59.52 -14.25
C LEU A 457 151.38 58.40 -13.19
N ARG A 458 152.43 58.16 -12.39
CA ARG A 458 152.35 57.21 -11.26
C ARG A 458 151.53 57.75 -10.10
N THR A 459 151.65 59.04 -9.74
CA THR A 459 150.81 59.64 -8.69
C THR A 459 149.34 59.68 -9.13
N LEU A 460 149.06 60.07 -10.38
CA LEU A 460 147.70 60.00 -10.95
C LEU A 460 147.13 58.57 -10.92
N LEU A 461 147.94 57.54 -11.20
CA LEU A 461 147.49 56.15 -11.11
C LEU A 461 147.18 55.74 -9.66
N THR A 462 147.99 56.17 -8.68
CA THR A 462 147.68 55.93 -7.26
C THR A 462 146.45 56.70 -6.78
N GLU A 463 146.26 57.95 -7.20
CA GLU A 463 145.05 58.75 -6.91
C GLU A 463 143.79 58.12 -7.52
N ARG A 464 143.91 57.57 -8.74
CA ARG A 464 142.82 56.82 -9.39
C ARG A 464 142.50 55.51 -8.68
N ASN A 465 143.51 54.80 -8.17
CA ASN A 465 143.26 53.61 -7.34
C ASN A 465 142.62 53.99 -5.99
N MET A 466 143.09 55.04 -5.30
CA MET A 466 142.51 55.52 -4.05
C MET A 466 141.05 55.97 -4.22
N THR A 467 140.71 56.65 -5.33
CA THR A 467 139.32 57.03 -5.63
C THR A 467 138.46 55.83 -6.04
N ILE A 468 139.00 54.84 -6.75
CA ILE A 468 138.31 53.57 -7.01
C ILE A 468 138.02 52.81 -5.70
N ASP A 469 138.96 52.76 -4.77
CA ASP A 469 138.79 52.05 -3.50
C ASP A 469 137.87 52.81 -2.51
N ALA A 470 137.86 54.14 -2.53
CA ALA A 470 136.83 54.94 -1.86
C ALA A 470 135.42 54.64 -2.43
N LEU A 471 135.25 54.68 -3.75
CA LEU A 471 133.96 54.35 -4.40
C LEU A 471 133.54 52.89 -4.15
N ARG A 472 134.49 51.95 -3.98
CA ARG A 472 134.21 50.57 -3.55
C ARG A 472 133.79 50.48 -2.08
N ALA A 473 134.29 51.34 -1.21
CA ALA A 473 133.82 51.44 0.17
C ALA A 473 132.40 52.03 0.22
N ASP A 474 132.13 53.09 -0.53
CA ASP A 474 130.79 53.69 -0.65
C ASP A 474 129.78 52.70 -1.25
N LEU A 475 130.17 51.91 -2.27
CA LEU A 475 129.35 50.82 -2.84
C LEU A 475 129.19 49.59 -1.93
N LYS A 476 129.91 49.51 -0.81
CA LYS A 476 129.66 48.57 0.29
C LYS A 476 128.76 49.19 1.35
N ASN A 477 129.02 50.42 1.76
CA ASN A 477 128.22 51.14 2.76
C ASN A 477 126.76 51.34 2.29
N THR A 478 126.57 51.75 1.03
CA THR A 478 125.23 51.84 0.41
C THR A 478 124.57 50.48 0.23
N ARG A 479 125.33 49.40 0.01
CA ARG A 479 124.79 48.02 0.01
C ARG A 479 124.39 47.54 1.39
N ALA A 480 125.13 47.91 2.44
CA ALA A 480 124.74 47.65 3.82
C ALA A 480 123.44 48.39 4.13
N GLN A 481 123.39 49.72 3.93
CA GLN A 481 122.17 50.52 4.12
C GLN A 481 120.96 50.01 3.33
N LEU A 482 121.13 49.55 2.08
CA LEU A 482 120.05 48.94 1.28
C LEU A 482 119.71 47.49 1.68
N SER A 483 120.57 46.82 2.45
CA SER A 483 120.27 45.54 3.09
C SER A 483 119.54 45.76 4.42
N ASP A 484 119.96 46.75 5.19
CA ASP A 484 119.37 47.15 6.47
C ASP A 484 117.95 47.66 6.22
N LEU A 485 117.74 48.62 5.31
CA LEU A 485 116.42 49.08 4.85
C LEU A 485 115.55 47.99 4.18
N ARG A 486 116.11 46.80 3.89
CA ARG A 486 115.37 45.64 3.38
C ARG A 486 115.06 44.60 4.47
N GLY A 487 115.78 44.64 5.60
CA GLY A 487 115.40 43.95 6.83
C GLY A 487 114.44 44.78 7.68
N GLU A 488 114.57 46.10 7.68
CA GLU A 488 113.78 47.08 8.42
C GLU A 488 112.41 47.40 7.76
N LEU A 489 111.73 46.36 7.27
CA LEU A 489 110.28 46.33 7.43
C LEU A 489 110.05 46.16 8.92
N THR A 490 109.71 47.24 9.62
CA THR A 490 109.66 47.24 11.09
C THR A 490 108.70 46.16 11.58
N GLU A 491 108.95 45.58 12.75
CA GLU A 491 108.07 44.52 13.28
C GLU A 491 106.61 45.01 13.35
N ALA A 492 106.40 46.28 13.72
CA ALA A 492 105.10 46.95 13.66
C ALA A 492 104.44 46.94 12.26
N GLN A 493 105.19 47.17 11.17
CA GLN A 493 104.64 47.10 9.80
C GLN A 493 104.34 45.67 9.37
N LYS A 494 105.13 44.69 9.82
CA LYS A 494 104.86 43.27 9.59
C LYS A 494 103.62 42.80 10.37
N GLU A 495 103.51 43.20 11.63
CA GLU A 495 102.35 42.97 12.50
C GLU A 495 101.10 43.68 11.98
N GLU A 496 101.22 44.88 11.40
CA GLU A 496 100.12 45.59 10.73
C GLU A 496 99.62 44.81 9.50
N ILE A 497 100.53 44.30 8.65
CA ILE A 497 100.17 43.48 7.49
C ILE A 497 99.55 42.13 7.93
N GLU A 498 100.10 41.48 8.94
CA GLU A 498 99.56 40.23 9.48
C GLU A 498 98.18 40.46 10.12
N SER A 499 98.00 41.54 10.89
CA SER A 499 96.72 41.96 11.45
C SER A 499 95.68 42.30 10.37
N ALA A 500 96.09 42.99 9.29
CA ALA A 500 95.22 43.31 8.16
C ALA A 500 94.81 42.05 7.38
N LEU A 501 95.72 41.07 7.23
CA LEU A 501 95.42 39.77 6.62
C LEU A 501 94.50 38.92 7.52
N GLU A 502 94.67 38.95 8.84
CA GLU A 502 93.71 38.31 9.75
C GLU A 502 92.35 38.99 9.75
N PHE A 503 92.31 40.33 9.75
CA PHE A 503 91.06 41.09 9.62
C PHE A 503 90.35 40.78 8.29
N GLY A 504 91.10 40.66 7.20
CA GLY A 504 90.60 40.19 5.90
C GLY A 504 90.05 38.76 5.95
N LYS A 505 90.68 37.83 6.69
CA LYS A 505 90.18 36.46 6.90
C LYS A 505 88.92 36.44 7.78
N ARG A 506 88.88 37.22 8.86
CA ARG A 506 87.71 37.37 9.76
C ARG A 506 86.51 37.91 8.99
N THR A 507 86.65 39.08 8.38
CA THR A 507 85.60 39.69 7.55
C THR A 507 85.19 38.83 6.35
N SER A 508 86.12 38.11 5.69
CA SER A 508 85.75 37.14 4.64
C SER A 508 84.94 35.95 5.17
N SER A 509 85.22 35.50 6.40
CA SER A 509 84.49 34.40 7.05
C SER A 509 83.11 34.85 7.53
N GLU A 510 83.00 36.07 8.03
CA GLU A 510 81.73 36.73 8.37
C GLU A 510 80.88 36.98 7.10
N LEU A 511 81.50 37.38 5.99
CA LEU A 511 80.84 37.49 4.68
C LEU A 511 80.40 36.13 4.13
N ALA A 512 81.15 35.05 4.36
CA ALA A 512 80.71 33.70 4.02
C ALA A 512 79.53 33.25 4.89
N SER A 513 79.59 33.47 6.21
CA SER A 513 78.52 33.16 7.16
C SER A 513 77.23 33.93 6.88
N THR A 514 77.33 35.24 6.59
CA THR A 514 76.17 36.07 6.24
C THR A 514 75.60 35.70 4.87
N ARG A 515 76.43 35.36 3.87
CA ARG A 515 75.95 34.79 2.59
C ARG A 515 75.22 33.46 2.79
N ALA A 516 75.71 32.56 3.63
CA ALA A 516 75.04 31.30 3.94
C ALA A 516 73.68 31.54 4.65
N LYS A 517 73.63 32.47 5.62
CA LYS A 517 72.38 32.89 6.27
C LYS A 517 71.40 33.53 5.28
N LEU A 518 71.87 34.36 4.35
CA LEU A 518 71.05 34.95 3.28
C LEU A 518 70.54 33.91 2.29
N SER A 519 71.34 32.90 1.93
CA SER A 519 70.89 31.75 1.13
C SER A 519 69.76 31.02 1.85
N HIS A 520 69.98 30.63 3.10
CA HIS A 520 68.97 29.92 3.90
C HIS A 520 67.67 30.72 4.10
N LEU A 521 67.77 32.03 4.30
CA LEU A 521 66.60 32.92 4.34
C LEU A 521 65.91 33.05 2.97
N THR A 522 66.65 32.95 1.87
CA THR A 522 66.08 32.91 0.50
C THR A 522 65.36 31.58 0.27
N ASP A 523 65.97 30.46 0.65
CA ASP A 523 65.36 29.11 0.57
C ASP A 523 64.05 29.05 1.39
N ILE A 524 64.03 29.64 2.60
CA ILE A 524 62.82 29.79 3.42
C ILE A 524 61.79 30.70 2.74
N VAL A 525 62.20 31.84 2.19
CA VAL A 525 61.28 32.75 1.48
C VAL A 525 60.66 32.10 0.25
N ASP A 526 61.42 31.32 -0.52
CA ASP A 526 60.92 30.64 -1.71
C ASP A 526 60.07 29.40 -1.36
N GLY A 527 60.38 28.71 -0.26
CA GLY A 527 59.50 27.72 0.35
C GLY A 527 58.15 28.32 0.78
N LEU A 528 58.17 29.46 1.48
CA LEU A 528 56.97 30.20 1.87
C LEU A 528 56.19 30.74 0.65
N ARG A 529 56.86 31.18 -0.42
CA ARG A 529 56.20 31.53 -1.69
C ARG A 529 55.50 30.33 -2.30
N SER A 530 56.16 29.17 -2.33
CA SER A 530 55.56 27.92 -2.82
C SER A 530 54.31 27.57 -2.00
N GLU A 531 54.39 27.58 -0.66
CA GLU A 531 53.23 27.37 0.21
C GLU A 531 52.10 28.36 -0.05
N VAL A 532 52.40 29.65 -0.22
CA VAL A 532 51.39 30.67 -0.54
C VAL A 532 50.73 30.37 -1.89
N THR A 533 51.49 30.04 -2.94
CA THR A 533 50.90 29.70 -4.24
C THR A 533 50.03 28.42 -4.19
N GLN A 534 50.43 27.42 -3.41
CA GLN A 534 49.63 26.19 -3.20
C GLN A 534 48.35 26.50 -2.42
N LYS A 535 48.41 27.36 -1.40
CA LYS A 535 47.26 27.83 -0.63
C LYS A 535 46.31 28.69 -1.48
N ASP A 536 46.83 29.55 -2.34
CA ASP A 536 46.04 30.32 -3.32
C ASP A 536 45.35 29.41 -4.35
N GLU A 537 46.01 28.36 -4.82
CA GLU A 537 45.39 27.36 -5.68
C GLU A 537 44.30 26.55 -4.97
N ALA A 538 44.54 26.14 -3.72
CA ALA A 538 43.53 25.47 -2.90
C ALA A 538 42.32 26.39 -2.65
N LEU A 539 42.55 27.67 -2.34
CA LEU A 539 41.50 28.67 -2.19
C LEU A 539 40.71 28.86 -3.49
N LYS A 540 41.36 28.94 -4.66
CA LYS A 540 40.68 29.00 -5.97
C LYS A 540 39.79 27.77 -6.21
N LYS A 541 40.27 26.56 -5.89
CA LYS A 541 39.51 25.30 -5.99
C LYS A 541 38.30 25.31 -5.03
N HIS A 542 38.47 25.72 -3.78
CA HIS A 542 37.38 25.86 -2.82
C HIS A 542 36.37 26.97 -3.20
N LEU A 543 36.81 28.06 -3.82
CA LEU A 543 35.92 29.11 -4.34
C LEU A 543 35.09 28.61 -5.53
N SER A 544 35.67 27.80 -6.43
CA SER A 544 34.92 27.13 -7.51
C SER A 544 33.80 26.26 -6.92
N ILE A 545 34.15 25.32 -6.03
CA ILE A 545 33.20 24.42 -5.37
C ILE A 545 32.13 25.21 -4.58
N SER A 546 32.51 26.31 -3.92
CA SER A 546 31.56 27.19 -3.23
C SER A 546 30.60 27.94 -4.17
N ASN A 547 31.05 28.28 -5.38
CA ASN A 547 30.20 28.87 -6.42
C ASN A 547 29.27 27.81 -7.02
N GLU A 548 29.79 26.64 -7.40
CA GLU A 548 29.02 25.49 -7.91
C GLU A 548 27.91 25.06 -6.93
N LEU A 549 28.22 24.98 -5.63
CA LEU A 549 27.23 24.71 -4.59
C LEU A 549 26.20 25.83 -4.43
N ARG A 550 26.59 27.09 -4.60
CA ARG A 550 25.67 28.24 -4.54
C ARG A 550 24.74 28.28 -5.74
N GLU A 551 25.24 27.98 -6.94
CA GLU A 551 24.44 27.84 -8.15
C GLU A 551 23.46 26.66 -8.04
N CYS A 552 23.89 25.52 -7.48
CA CYS A 552 23.00 24.41 -7.20
C CYS A 552 21.90 24.77 -6.16
N LEU A 553 22.21 25.61 -5.17
CA LEU A 553 21.22 26.12 -4.22
C LEU A 553 20.24 27.09 -4.89
N THR A 554 20.70 28.07 -5.67
CA THR A 554 19.79 29.00 -6.36
C THR A 554 18.92 28.30 -7.40
N GLN A 555 19.45 27.28 -8.09
CA GLN A 555 18.64 26.42 -8.98
C GLN A 555 17.51 25.70 -8.22
N ARG A 556 17.75 25.23 -6.99
CA ARG A 556 16.73 24.62 -6.13
C ARG A 556 15.74 25.64 -5.58
N GLU A 557 16.17 26.85 -5.24
CA GLU A 557 15.28 27.94 -4.83
C GLU A 557 14.37 28.39 -5.98
N GLU A 558 14.90 28.45 -7.22
CA GLU A 558 14.11 28.63 -8.44
C GLU A 558 13.14 27.46 -8.68
N GLU A 559 13.57 26.21 -8.51
CA GLU A 559 12.69 25.04 -8.65
C GLU A 559 11.55 25.06 -7.63
N ILE A 560 11.84 25.34 -6.36
CA ILE A 560 10.85 25.47 -5.28
C ILE A 560 9.86 26.60 -5.59
N THR A 561 10.32 27.77 -6.07
CA THR A 561 9.43 28.88 -6.42
C THR A 561 8.62 28.62 -7.69
N ARG A 562 9.17 27.90 -8.68
CA ARG A 562 8.41 27.41 -9.86
C ARG A 562 7.31 26.44 -9.42
N LEU A 563 7.63 25.44 -8.61
CA LEU A 563 6.66 24.47 -8.06
C LEU A 563 5.58 25.15 -7.22
N HIS A 564 5.94 26.12 -6.37
CA HIS A 564 4.98 26.91 -5.60
C HIS A 564 4.02 27.70 -6.51
N ASN A 565 4.54 28.32 -7.57
CA ASN A 565 3.72 29.04 -8.55
C ASN A 565 2.82 28.08 -9.36
N CYS A 566 3.27 26.87 -9.70
CA CYS A 566 2.44 25.84 -10.32
C CYS A 566 1.29 25.40 -9.39
N LEU A 567 1.58 25.07 -8.12
CA LEU A 567 0.55 24.71 -7.13
C LEU A 567 -0.48 25.84 -6.95
N LYS A 568 -0.03 27.10 -6.91
CA LYS A 568 -0.89 28.29 -6.84
C LYS A 568 -1.75 28.46 -8.10
N HIS A 569 -1.22 28.10 -9.28
CA HIS A 569 -1.96 28.15 -10.55
C HIS A 569 -3.02 27.05 -10.64
N GLU A 570 -2.69 25.80 -10.30
CA GLU A 570 -3.68 24.70 -10.27
C GLU A 570 -4.76 24.93 -9.19
N SER A 571 -4.39 25.44 -8.01
CA SER A 571 -5.37 25.89 -7.01
C SER A 571 -6.29 27.00 -7.52
N GLY A 572 -5.78 27.87 -8.40
CA GLY A 572 -6.57 28.90 -9.09
C GLY A 572 -7.53 28.30 -10.12
N LYS A 573 -7.07 27.32 -10.91
CA LYS A 573 -7.92 26.58 -11.86
C LYS A 573 -9.03 25.84 -11.14
N HIS A 574 -8.74 25.06 -10.09
CA HIS A 574 -9.77 24.32 -9.35
C HIS A 574 -10.81 25.24 -8.70
N ALA A 575 -10.44 26.45 -8.25
CA ALA A 575 -11.40 27.46 -7.82
C ALA A 575 -12.27 27.97 -9.00
N GLN A 576 -11.68 28.19 -10.17
CA GLN A 576 -12.40 28.59 -11.38
C GLN A 576 -13.33 27.48 -11.90
N GLU A 577 -12.87 26.23 -11.95
CA GLU A 577 -13.64 25.04 -12.30
C GLU A 577 -14.81 24.83 -11.32
N LEU A 578 -14.60 25.03 -10.02
CA LEU A 578 -15.67 24.95 -9.02
C LEU A 578 -16.74 26.04 -9.23
N THR A 579 -16.34 27.28 -9.57
CA THR A 579 -17.31 28.34 -9.90
C THR A 579 -18.03 28.08 -11.23
N GLN A 580 -17.35 27.50 -12.23
CA GLN A 580 -17.99 27.05 -13.48
C GLN A 580 -18.98 25.91 -13.20
N PHE A 581 -18.62 24.91 -12.40
CA PHE A 581 -19.51 23.81 -12.00
C PHE A 581 -20.73 24.34 -11.24
N GLN A 582 -20.56 25.31 -10.35
CA GLN A 582 -21.69 25.99 -9.68
C GLN A 582 -22.58 26.78 -10.67
N SER A 583 -22.01 27.40 -11.71
CA SER A 583 -22.80 28.10 -12.73
C SER A 583 -23.54 27.14 -13.66
N VAL A 584 -22.93 26.01 -14.02
CA VAL A 584 -23.57 24.92 -14.78
C VAL A 584 -24.68 24.28 -13.94
N SER A 585 -24.45 24.05 -12.63
CA SER A 585 -25.46 23.54 -11.71
C SER A 585 -26.69 24.44 -11.67
N LYS A 586 -26.50 25.76 -11.57
CA LYS A 586 -27.60 26.75 -11.64
C LYS A 586 -28.30 26.72 -12.99
N LEU A 587 -27.56 26.67 -14.10
CA LEU A 587 -28.14 26.57 -15.43
C LEU A 587 -28.97 25.28 -15.59
N THR A 588 -28.53 24.14 -15.03
CA THR A 588 -29.32 22.91 -15.03
C THR A 588 -30.55 22.97 -14.11
N GLU A 589 -30.50 23.76 -13.04
CA GLU A 589 -31.64 24.01 -12.15
C GLU A 589 -32.68 24.92 -12.83
N GLU A 590 -32.24 26.01 -13.47
CA GLU A 590 -33.05 26.89 -14.32
C GLU A 590 -33.68 26.13 -15.49
N LEU A 591 -32.90 25.29 -16.20
CA LEU A 591 -33.42 24.42 -17.27
C LEU A 591 -34.38 23.33 -16.76
N ALA A 592 -34.23 22.88 -15.52
CA ALA A 592 -35.18 21.95 -14.90
C ALA A 592 -36.51 22.64 -14.52
N VAL A 593 -36.45 23.89 -14.03
CA VAL A 593 -37.64 24.72 -13.79
C VAL A 593 -38.38 25.00 -15.11
N ILE A 594 -37.68 25.52 -16.12
CA ILE A 594 -38.23 25.76 -17.47
C ILE A 594 -38.76 24.45 -18.09
N GLY A 595 -38.08 23.32 -17.85
CA GLY A 595 -38.54 22.00 -18.29
C GLY A 595 -39.82 21.51 -17.59
N GLY A 596 -40.04 21.92 -16.34
CA GLY A 596 -41.29 21.70 -15.60
C GLY A 596 -42.42 22.60 -16.12
N GLU A 597 -42.14 23.90 -16.28
CA GLU A 597 -43.07 24.89 -16.83
C GLU A 597 -43.50 24.51 -18.25
N CYS A 598 -42.57 24.14 -19.14
CA CYS A 598 -42.87 23.68 -20.50
C CYS A 598 -43.78 22.45 -20.56
N ARG A 599 -43.82 21.59 -19.53
CA ARG A 599 -44.79 20.48 -19.44
C ARG A 599 -46.17 20.98 -19.04
N GLY A 600 -46.26 21.88 -18.05
CA GLY A 600 -47.52 22.52 -17.66
C GLY A 600 -48.12 23.35 -18.78
N GLU A 601 -47.35 24.29 -19.32
CA GLU A 601 -47.80 25.25 -20.33
C GLU A 601 -48.17 24.59 -21.65
N ARG A 602 -47.39 23.64 -22.20
CA ARG A 602 -47.82 22.95 -23.43
C ARG A 602 -49.10 22.15 -23.22
N HIS A 603 -49.31 21.54 -22.06
CA HIS A 603 -50.59 20.87 -21.79
C HIS A 603 -51.74 21.87 -21.62
N LEU A 604 -51.53 23.01 -20.94
CA LEU A 604 -52.55 24.06 -20.83
C LEU A 604 -52.86 24.74 -22.17
N GLU A 605 -51.86 24.99 -23.00
CA GLU A 605 -51.99 25.58 -24.33
C GLU A 605 -52.66 24.60 -25.31
N VAL A 606 -52.32 23.30 -25.25
CA VAL A 606 -53.04 22.25 -26.01
C VAL A 606 -54.47 22.09 -25.50
N ILE A 607 -54.72 22.13 -24.19
CA ILE A 607 -56.09 22.10 -23.63
C ILE A 607 -56.86 23.37 -24.02
N SER A 608 -56.22 24.52 -24.10
CA SER A 608 -56.82 25.77 -24.58
C SER A 608 -57.17 25.67 -26.06
N LYS A 609 -56.22 25.30 -26.92
CA LYS A 609 -56.41 25.06 -28.36
C LYS A 609 -57.43 23.94 -28.63
N GLN A 610 -57.53 22.92 -27.78
CA GLN A 610 -58.58 21.89 -27.85
C GLN A 610 -59.94 22.42 -27.41
N ARG A 611 -60.03 23.23 -26.34
CA ARG A 611 -61.28 23.88 -25.92
C ARG A 611 -61.77 24.88 -26.95
N GLU A 612 -60.85 25.60 -27.59
CA GLU A 612 -61.13 26.54 -28.66
C GLU A 612 -61.48 25.82 -29.97
N ALA A 613 -60.74 24.77 -30.36
CA ALA A 613 -61.12 23.93 -31.49
C ALA A 613 -62.49 23.27 -31.25
N LEU A 614 -62.82 22.87 -30.01
CA LEU A 614 -64.15 22.35 -29.66
C LEU A 614 -65.23 23.44 -29.60
N SER A 615 -64.93 24.68 -29.23
CA SER A 615 -65.89 25.78 -29.31
C SER A 615 -66.14 26.17 -30.76
N GLN A 616 -65.08 26.33 -31.57
CA GLN A 616 -65.14 26.54 -33.02
C GLN A 616 -65.83 25.37 -33.74
N LEU A 617 -65.62 24.11 -33.34
CA LEU A 617 -66.29 22.96 -33.95
C LEU A 617 -67.77 22.90 -33.55
N ARG A 618 -68.11 23.15 -32.27
CA ARG A 618 -69.50 23.27 -31.81
C ARG A 618 -70.21 24.50 -32.40
N GLN A 619 -69.46 25.52 -32.80
CA GLN A 619 -69.96 26.68 -33.53
C GLN A 619 -70.19 26.32 -35.00
N ARG A 620 -69.18 25.82 -35.73
CA ARG A 620 -69.34 25.34 -37.12
C ARG A 620 -70.42 24.27 -37.28
N LEU A 621 -70.60 23.36 -36.32
CA LEU A 621 -71.69 22.37 -36.29
C LEU A 621 -73.09 22.94 -35.97
N ARG A 622 -73.18 24.18 -35.45
CA ARG A 622 -74.44 24.94 -35.38
C ARG A 622 -74.63 25.80 -36.63
N ASP A 623 -73.55 26.32 -37.18
CA ASP A 623 -73.56 27.37 -38.20
C ASP A 623 -73.59 26.82 -39.64
N ASN A 624 -73.21 25.55 -39.88
CA ASN A 624 -73.37 24.89 -41.20
C ASN A 624 -73.34 23.34 -41.15
N PRO A 625 -74.47 22.65 -41.38
CA PRO A 625 -74.54 21.20 -41.55
C PRO A 625 -74.77 20.77 -43.01
N THR A 626 -73.78 20.92 -43.91
CA THR A 626 -73.80 20.29 -45.27
C THR A 626 -72.45 20.34 -45.99
N SER A 627 -72.19 19.36 -46.86
CA SER A 627 -71.13 19.27 -47.91
C SER A 627 -69.65 19.45 -47.47
N SER A 628 -68.65 18.62 -47.85
CA SER A 628 -68.38 17.71 -48.99
C SER A 628 -67.44 18.30 -50.06
N ASP A 629 -66.17 17.85 -49.98
CA ASP A 629 -65.27 17.51 -51.10
C ASP A 629 -64.60 18.61 -51.96
N GLY A 630 -63.44 18.26 -52.53
CA GLY A 630 -62.80 18.92 -53.69
C GLY A 630 -61.73 19.99 -53.42
N GLY A 631 -60.62 19.95 -54.18
CA GLY A 631 -59.72 21.09 -54.39
C GLY A 631 -58.21 20.78 -54.38
N THR A 632 -57.55 20.80 -55.54
CA THR A 632 -56.08 20.62 -55.68
C THR A 632 -55.42 21.77 -56.43
N GLY A 633 -54.24 22.22 -55.96
CA GLY A 633 -53.31 23.06 -56.74
C GLY A 633 -52.44 23.99 -55.90
N ASP A 634 -51.10 23.80 -55.95
CA ASP A 634 -50.04 24.84 -55.91
C ASP A 634 -48.62 24.25 -55.72
N ALA A 635 -48.28 23.28 -56.57
CA ALA A 635 -46.96 22.63 -56.56
C ALA A 635 -45.84 23.48 -57.21
N TYR A 636 -46.17 24.56 -57.93
CA TYR A 636 -45.21 25.28 -58.78
C TYR A 636 -44.37 26.31 -58.03
N ASP A 637 -44.97 27.12 -57.14
CA ASP A 637 -44.26 28.21 -56.44
C ASP A 637 -43.22 27.70 -55.43
N HIS A 638 -43.51 26.57 -54.78
CA HIS A 638 -42.56 25.88 -53.89
C HIS A 638 -41.22 25.56 -54.58
N SER A 639 -41.25 25.17 -55.86
CA SER A 639 -40.04 24.87 -56.64
C SER A 639 -39.22 26.13 -56.98
N ARG A 640 -39.90 27.28 -57.14
CA ARG A 640 -39.25 28.55 -57.46
C ARG A 640 -38.53 29.17 -56.27
N GLN A 641 -39.11 29.06 -55.07
CA GLN A 641 -38.47 29.50 -53.82
C GLN A 641 -37.22 28.68 -53.49
N LEU A 642 -37.29 27.35 -53.66
CA LEU A 642 -36.16 26.42 -53.48
C LEU A 642 -34.96 26.72 -54.41
N ALA A 643 -35.22 27.25 -55.60
CA ALA A 643 -34.16 27.68 -56.53
C ALA A 643 -33.48 28.99 -56.11
N SER A 644 -34.18 29.88 -55.40
CA SER A 644 -33.62 31.13 -54.87
C SER A 644 -32.62 30.85 -53.73
N LEU A 645 -33.08 30.12 -52.72
CA LEU A 645 -32.30 29.82 -51.50
C LEU A 645 -31.01 29.03 -51.82
N ARG A 646 -31.03 28.16 -52.84
CA ARG A 646 -29.83 27.43 -53.29
C ARG A 646 -28.77 28.32 -53.94
N ARG A 647 -29.15 29.47 -54.52
CA ARG A 647 -28.19 30.43 -55.09
C ARG A 647 -27.55 31.27 -53.99
N GLU A 648 -28.36 31.77 -53.08
CA GLU A 648 -27.93 32.56 -51.91
C GLU A 648 -26.94 31.77 -51.02
N VAL A 649 -27.21 30.48 -50.76
CA VAL A 649 -26.28 29.60 -50.02
C VAL A 649 -24.96 29.33 -50.78
N ALA A 650 -24.95 29.37 -52.11
CA ALA A 650 -23.72 29.26 -52.90
C ALA A 650 -22.92 30.57 -52.88
N GLU A 651 -23.62 31.71 -52.96
CA GLU A 651 -23.04 33.05 -52.95
C GLU A 651 -22.37 33.37 -51.60
N LEU A 652 -23.06 33.09 -50.49
CA LEU A 652 -22.49 33.19 -49.14
C LEU A 652 -21.27 32.28 -48.92
N ARG A 653 -21.26 31.08 -49.51
CA ARG A 653 -20.07 30.19 -49.47
C ARG A 653 -18.91 30.72 -50.31
N SER A 654 -19.18 31.42 -51.41
CA SER A 654 -18.12 32.04 -52.22
C SER A 654 -17.47 33.25 -51.52
N GLN A 655 -18.27 34.09 -50.85
CA GLN A 655 -17.76 35.25 -50.12
C GLN A 655 -16.86 34.84 -48.94
N ASN A 656 -17.22 33.77 -48.22
CA ASN A 656 -16.45 33.26 -47.08
C ASN A 656 -15.16 32.50 -47.46
N LEU A 657 -14.95 32.19 -48.75
CA LEU A 657 -13.72 31.58 -49.27
C LEU A 657 -12.76 32.60 -49.92
N MET A 658 -13.25 33.81 -50.21
CA MET A 658 -12.46 34.90 -50.82
C MET A 658 -11.95 35.92 -49.79
N SER A 659 -12.30 35.76 -48.51
CA SER A 659 -11.91 36.63 -47.39
C SER A 659 -10.63 36.19 -46.67
N GLU A 660 -10.27 34.90 -46.70
CA GLU A 660 -9.11 34.35 -45.95
C GLU A 660 -7.80 34.28 -46.77
N VAL A 661 -7.78 34.81 -48.00
CA VAL A 661 -6.63 34.71 -48.91
C VAL A 661 -6.16 36.11 -49.37
N PHE A 662 -5.08 36.58 -48.73
CA PHE A 662 -4.31 37.82 -48.96
C PHE A 662 -4.95 39.20 -48.65
N PRO A 663 -4.48 39.85 -47.58
CA PRO A 663 -4.37 41.31 -47.50
C PRO A 663 -3.32 41.85 -48.49
N ARG A 664 -3.82 42.32 -49.64
CA ARG A 664 -3.23 43.30 -50.58
C ARG A 664 -1.77 43.73 -50.37
N LEU A 665 -0.90 43.39 -51.34
CA LEU A 665 0.21 44.26 -51.71
C LEU A 665 -0.33 45.53 -52.40
N SER A 666 0.29 46.68 -52.15
CA SER A 666 0.06 47.92 -52.92
C SER A 666 1.34 48.28 -53.68
N PRO A 667 1.40 48.10 -55.01
CA PRO A 667 2.58 48.41 -55.81
C PRO A 667 2.44 49.75 -56.55
N ASN A 668 2.94 50.83 -55.96
CA ASN A 668 3.34 52.05 -56.67
C ASN A 668 4.24 52.92 -55.78
N GLY A 669 5.40 53.34 -56.29
CA GLY A 669 6.43 53.99 -55.46
C GLY A 669 7.69 54.44 -56.21
N VAL A 670 7.56 54.86 -57.46
CA VAL A 670 8.62 55.46 -58.30
C VAL A 670 7.95 56.30 -59.41
N PRO A 671 8.61 57.35 -59.97
CA PRO A 671 9.92 57.91 -59.64
C PRO A 671 9.83 59.42 -59.25
N ALA A 672 10.92 60.16 -59.45
CA ALA A 672 11.17 61.53 -58.96
C ALA A 672 10.61 62.68 -59.84
N LEU A 673 10.89 63.91 -59.38
CA LEU A 673 10.74 65.24 -60.01
C LEU A 673 9.40 65.97 -59.83
N ASP A 674 9.45 67.09 -59.09
CA ASP A 674 9.08 68.40 -59.65
C ASP A 674 9.99 69.50 -59.04
N VAL A 675 10.04 70.69 -59.65
CA VAL A 675 10.93 71.82 -59.30
C VAL A 675 10.12 73.10 -59.13
N GLY A 676 10.07 73.64 -57.91
CA GLY A 676 9.36 74.88 -57.58
C GLY A 676 10.10 75.71 -56.51
N PRO A 677 10.57 76.94 -56.80
CA PRO A 677 11.48 77.66 -55.91
C PRO A 677 10.84 78.81 -55.11
N SER A 678 11.32 79.03 -53.88
CA SER A 678 11.46 80.39 -53.32
C SER A 678 12.46 80.47 -52.16
N LEU A 679 13.53 81.23 -52.42
CA LEU A 679 14.18 82.21 -51.53
C LEU A 679 14.73 81.76 -50.16
N SER A 680 16.06 81.88 -50.07
CA SER A 680 16.84 82.33 -48.90
C SER A 680 17.12 81.36 -47.74
N ASP A 681 18.34 80.83 -47.78
CA ASP A 681 19.33 80.96 -46.70
C ASP A 681 19.07 80.29 -45.33
N GLU A 682 19.34 78.97 -45.24
CA GLU A 682 20.00 78.37 -44.06
C GLU A 682 20.55 76.96 -44.41
N VAL A 683 21.88 76.80 -44.46
CA VAL A 683 22.55 75.54 -44.92
C VAL A 683 22.72 74.52 -43.77
N HIS A 684 22.09 74.70 -42.60
CA HIS A 684 22.49 74.02 -41.36
C HIS A 684 21.39 73.27 -40.58
N ARG A 685 20.16 73.08 -41.11
CA ARG A 685 19.08 72.35 -40.38
C ARG A 685 18.58 71.03 -40.98
N THR A 686 18.91 70.70 -42.22
CA THR A 686 18.45 69.46 -42.87
C THR A 686 19.29 68.22 -42.52
N SER A 687 20.49 68.41 -41.96
CA SER A 687 21.33 67.34 -41.41
C SER A 687 20.58 66.54 -40.34
N ASP A 688 20.06 67.23 -39.33
CA ASP A 688 19.68 66.61 -38.06
C ASP A 688 18.43 65.76 -38.16
N VAL A 689 17.45 66.14 -38.99
CA VAL A 689 16.26 65.31 -39.24
C VAL A 689 16.66 63.98 -39.87
N THR A 690 17.47 63.99 -40.93
CA THR A 690 17.93 62.73 -41.55
C THR A 690 18.92 61.97 -40.66
N SER A 691 19.60 62.65 -39.73
CA SER A 691 20.45 62.02 -38.71
C SER A 691 19.60 61.28 -37.67
N MET A 692 18.50 61.90 -37.20
CA MET A 692 17.54 61.27 -36.30
C MET A 692 16.82 60.07 -36.94
N GLU A 693 16.44 60.15 -38.21
CA GLU A 693 15.85 59.00 -38.92
C GLU A 693 16.86 57.86 -39.08
N LYS A 694 18.12 58.16 -39.42
CA LYS A 694 19.20 57.17 -39.50
C LYS A 694 19.50 56.55 -38.13
N SER A 695 19.46 57.33 -37.04
CA SER A 695 19.65 56.80 -35.69
C SER A 695 18.45 55.97 -35.22
N GLY A 696 17.23 56.35 -35.57
CA GLY A 696 16.02 55.54 -35.34
C GLY A 696 16.06 54.19 -36.06
N LEU A 697 16.44 54.18 -37.35
CA LEU A 697 16.66 52.97 -38.13
C LEU A 697 17.80 52.12 -37.55
N ARG A 698 18.89 52.75 -37.11
CA ARG A 698 20.02 52.07 -36.45
C ARG A 698 19.58 51.38 -35.17
N ASN A 699 18.93 52.11 -34.26
CA ASN A 699 18.40 51.60 -33.01
C ASN A 699 17.39 50.46 -33.24
N ALA A 700 16.56 50.56 -34.28
CA ALA A 700 15.62 49.49 -34.65
C ALA A 700 16.34 48.23 -35.18
N MET A 701 17.40 48.37 -35.97
CA MET A 701 18.24 47.24 -36.41
C MET A 701 18.98 46.59 -35.23
N ASP A 702 19.61 47.40 -34.38
CA ASP A 702 20.38 46.92 -33.23
C ASP A 702 19.44 46.23 -32.20
N ALA A 703 18.22 46.75 -31.99
CA ALA A 703 17.20 46.10 -31.16
C ALA A 703 16.67 44.77 -31.77
N LEU A 704 16.49 44.71 -33.11
CA LEU A 704 16.11 43.47 -33.78
C LEU A 704 17.23 42.41 -33.70
N GLN A 705 18.50 42.81 -33.83
CA GLN A 705 19.64 41.91 -33.63
C GLN A 705 19.67 41.38 -32.19
N ALA A 706 19.58 42.24 -31.18
CA ALA A 706 19.54 41.82 -29.78
C ALA A 706 18.34 40.87 -29.48
N SER A 707 17.20 41.07 -30.14
CA SER A 707 16.04 40.18 -30.03
C SER A 707 16.27 38.81 -30.66
N GLU A 708 17.05 38.73 -31.75
CA GLU A 708 17.43 37.45 -32.37
C GLU A 708 18.51 36.73 -31.57
N GLU A 709 19.53 37.44 -31.07
CA GLU A 709 20.55 36.86 -30.18
C GLU A 709 19.88 36.25 -28.93
N SER A 710 18.98 37.00 -28.28
CA SER A 710 18.17 36.52 -27.16
C SER A 710 17.32 35.28 -27.51
N TYR A 711 16.69 35.25 -28.68
CA TYR A 711 15.94 34.08 -29.16
C TYR A 711 16.86 32.87 -29.38
N LEU A 712 18.04 33.07 -29.95
CA LEU A 712 19.00 32.00 -30.21
C LEU A 712 19.60 31.44 -28.91
N ASP A 713 19.87 32.28 -27.91
CA ASP A 713 20.30 31.83 -26.58
C ASP A 713 19.19 31.11 -25.81
N LEU A 714 17.94 31.54 -25.93
CA LEU A 714 16.80 30.81 -25.39
C LEU A 714 16.68 29.42 -26.03
N VAL A 715 16.75 29.32 -27.37
CA VAL A 715 16.69 28.03 -28.09
C VAL A 715 17.89 27.14 -27.74
N ARG A 716 19.10 27.69 -27.61
CA ARG A 716 20.27 26.94 -27.11
C ARG A 716 20.06 26.43 -25.68
N SER A 717 19.55 27.27 -24.79
CA SER A 717 19.31 26.92 -23.38
C SER A 717 18.28 25.80 -23.23
N ILE A 718 17.16 25.89 -23.96
CA ILE A 718 16.13 24.83 -23.96
C ILE A 718 16.67 23.55 -24.62
N ALA A 719 17.46 23.65 -25.70
CA ALA A 719 18.10 22.48 -26.31
C ALA A 719 19.00 21.73 -25.33
N LEU A 720 19.84 22.45 -24.57
CA LEU A 720 20.69 21.88 -23.52
C LEU A 720 19.87 21.25 -22.38
N GLN A 721 18.84 21.95 -21.87
CA GLN A 721 17.97 21.44 -20.80
C GLN A 721 17.16 20.20 -21.20
N LEU A 722 16.92 19.97 -22.49
CA LEU A 722 16.21 18.80 -23.00
C LEU A 722 17.14 17.71 -23.57
N GLU A 723 18.46 17.91 -23.47
CA GLU A 723 19.54 17.06 -24.01
C GLU A 723 19.55 16.95 -25.56
N LEU A 724 18.97 17.93 -26.26
CA LEU A 724 18.74 17.95 -27.71
C LEU A 724 19.85 18.65 -28.53
N GLY A 725 21.09 18.65 -28.03
CA GLY A 725 22.30 19.02 -28.80
C GLY A 725 22.23 20.36 -29.55
N THR A 726 22.67 20.36 -30.82
CA THR A 726 22.55 21.52 -31.72
C THR A 726 21.33 21.36 -32.64
N LEU A 727 20.42 22.33 -32.62
CA LEU A 727 19.15 22.26 -33.36
C LEU A 727 19.21 23.07 -34.68
N PRO A 728 18.50 22.62 -35.73
CA PRO A 728 18.45 23.36 -36.99
C PRO A 728 17.79 24.74 -36.82
N GLY A 729 18.18 25.70 -37.67
CA GLY A 729 17.64 27.06 -37.62
C GLY A 729 18.29 27.98 -36.58
N GLN A 730 19.29 27.51 -35.82
CA GLN A 730 20.09 28.31 -34.87
C GLN A 730 21.02 29.35 -35.54
N ARG A 731 20.99 29.50 -36.86
CA ARG A 731 21.72 30.54 -37.62
C ARG A 731 20.95 31.87 -37.60
N SER A 732 21.66 32.99 -37.41
CA SER A 732 21.10 34.36 -37.45
C SER A 732 20.57 34.72 -38.85
N LEU A 733 19.50 35.50 -38.91
CA LEU A 733 18.88 36.04 -40.12
C LEU A 733 19.57 37.32 -40.64
N VAL A 734 20.38 38.01 -39.82
CA VAL A 734 21.00 39.31 -40.12
C VAL A 734 21.83 39.26 -41.41
N LEU A 735 22.65 38.22 -41.58
CA LEU A 735 23.54 38.04 -42.74
C LEU A 735 22.98 37.09 -43.82
N VAL A 736 21.75 36.58 -43.66
CA VAL A 736 21.18 35.56 -44.56
C VAL A 736 20.44 36.20 -45.75
N PRO A 737 20.72 35.80 -47.01
CA PRO A 737 19.99 36.29 -48.18
C PRO A 737 18.48 36.02 -48.11
N SER A 738 17.66 36.89 -48.70
CA SER A 738 16.18 36.84 -48.59
C SER A 738 15.58 35.48 -48.96
N ILE A 739 16.15 34.80 -49.96
CA ILE A 739 15.76 33.47 -50.45
C ILE A 739 15.96 32.40 -49.36
N GLU A 740 17.07 32.47 -48.61
CA GLU A 740 17.41 31.50 -47.57
C GLU A 740 16.68 31.75 -46.24
N ARG A 741 16.16 32.96 -45.99
CA ARG A 741 15.42 33.27 -44.75
C ARG A 741 14.22 32.34 -44.55
N GLU A 742 13.59 31.87 -45.63
CA GLU A 742 12.48 30.91 -45.55
C GLU A 742 12.93 29.44 -45.38
N ALA A 743 14.22 29.12 -45.57
CA ALA A 743 14.80 27.88 -45.06
C ALA A 743 14.95 27.96 -43.53
N VAL A 744 15.56 29.04 -43.02
CA VAL A 744 15.70 29.28 -41.58
C VAL A 744 14.35 29.27 -40.84
N ARG A 745 13.29 29.87 -41.42
CA ARG A 745 11.94 29.81 -40.83
C ARG A 745 11.26 28.44 -40.86
N ARG A 746 11.67 27.52 -41.75
CA ARG A 746 11.21 26.12 -41.72
C ARG A 746 12.01 25.32 -40.70
N GLU A 747 13.33 25.48 -40.69
CA GLU A 747 14.24 24.89 -39.69
C GLU A 747 13.80 25.25 -38.25
N ARG A 748 13.54 26.54 -37.97
CA ARG A 748 13.07 27.00 -36.64
C ARG A 748 11.70 26.44 -36.25
N ARG A 749 10.80 26.19 -37.21
CA ARG A 749 9.49 25.54 -36.96
C ARG A 749 9.66 24.07 -36.60
N GLN A 750 10.45 23.32 -37.36
CA GLN A 750 10.78 21.92 -37.07
C GLN A 750 11.46 21.76 -35.71
N THR A 751 12.37 22.69 -35.37
CA THR A 751 12.97 22.78 -34.03
C THR A 751 11.91 22.98 -32.93
N MET A 752 10.94 23.90 -33.12
CA MET A 752 9.86 24.13 -32.15
C MET A 752 8.95 22.90 -31.97
N GLU A 753 8.63 22.19 -33.06
CA GLU A 753 7.86 20.94 -33.05
C GLU A 753 8.60 19.83 -32.29
N LEU A 754 9.90 19.65 -32.52
CA LEU A 754 10.74 18.68 -31.82
C LEU A 754 10.85 18.98 -30.31
N LEU A 755 11.05 20.25 -29.95
CA LEU A 755 11.07 20.72 -28.56
C LEU A 755 9.73 20.42 -27.86
N THR A 756 8.61 20.70 -28.54
CA THR A 756 7.25 20.43 -28.03
C THR A 756 7.03 18.93 -27.81
N HIS A 757 7.44 18.08 -28.76
CA HIS A 757 7.30 16.64 -28.65
C HIS A 757 8.14 16.06 -27.49
N ARG A 758 9.41 16.50 -27.33
CA ARG A 758 10.26 16.08 -26.21
C ARG A 758 9.67 16.49 -24.85
N VAL A 759 9.10 17.69 -24.74
CA VAL A 759 8.38 18.14 -23.53
C VAL A 759 7.13 17.31 -23.26
N ALA A 760 6.37 16.92 -24.28
CA ALA A 760 5.20 16.05 -24.12
C ALA A 760 5.59 14.65 -23.62
N VAL A 761 6.64 14.04 -24.17
CA VAL A 761 7.16 12.74 -23.71
C VAL A 761 7.68 12.81 -22.28
N LEU A 762 8.34 13.91 -21.88
CA LEU A 762 8.80 14.09 -20.50
C LEU A 762 7.64 14.28 -19.51
N ARG A 763 6.56 14.99 -19.90
CA ARG A 763 5.33 15.09 -19.07
C ARG A 763 4.71 13.72 -18.84
N GLU A 764 4.52 12.94 -19.89
CA GLU A 764 3.95 11.59 -19.77
C GLU A 764 4.84 10.67 -18.90
N GLN A 765 6.17 10.81 -18.98
CA GLN A 765 7.10 10.09 -18.09
C GLN A 765 7.00 10.52 -16.62
N VAL A 766 6.70 11.79 -16.34
CA VAL A 766 6.44 12.28 -14.98
C VAL A 766 5.09 11.75 -14.47
N GLU A 767 4.01 11.90 -15.25
CA GLU A 767 2.67 11.40 -14.90
C GLU A 767 2.67 9.88 -14.58
N ARG A 768 3.40 9.08 -15.38
CA ARG A 768 3.60 7.64 -15.11
C ARG A 768 4.39 7.37 -13.82
N LYS A 769 5.39 8.21 -13.49
CA LYS A 769 6.18 8.10 -12.25
C LYS A 769 5.35 8.50 -11.03
N ASP A 770 4.56 9.56 -11.13
CA ASP A 770 3.68 10.01 -10.04
C ASP A 770 2.61 8.96 -9.73
N HIS A 771 1.99 8.37 -10.76
CA HIS A 771 1.11 7.20 -10.57
C HIS A 771 1.82 6.01 -9.92
N LEU A 772 3.09 5.75 -10.22
CA LEU A 772 3.87 4.69 -9.57
C LEU A 772 4.16 5.02 -8.10
N LEU A 773 4.51 6.27 -7.79
CA LEU A 773 4.71 6.76 -6.42
C LEU A 773 3.42 6.66 -5.59
N CYS A 774 2.27 7.09 -6.12
CA CYS A 774 0.98 6.92 -5.44
C CYS A 774 0.61 5.46 -5.17
N ASN A 775 1.04 4.52 -6.03
CA ASN A 775 0.87 3.08 -5.76
C ASN A 775 1.80 2.61 -4.63
N TYR A 776 3.06 3.06 -4.60
CA TYR A 776 3.97 2.76 -3.49
C TYR A 776 3.50 3.36 -2.15
N ASP A 777 3.00 4.60 -2.12
CA ASP A 777 2.43 5.21 -0.91
C ASP A 777 1.24 4.40 -0.37
N ARG A 778 0.34 3.96 -1.26
CA ARG A 778 -0.79 3.10 -0.90
C ARG A 778 -0.32 1.77 -0.32
N ASP A 779 0.69 1.14 -0.94
CA ASP A 779 1.15 -0.19 -0.53
C ASP A 779 2.05 -0.13 0.73
N MET A 780 2.77 0.99 0.96
CA MET A 780 3.36 1.33 2.27
C MET A 780 2.27 1.59 3.33
N GLY A 781 1.15 2.17 2.95
CA GLY A 781 -0.05 2.27 3.80
C GLY A 781 -0.59 0.91 4.23
N LYS A 782 -0.68 -0.05 3.29
CA LYS A 782 -1.02 -1.46 3.59
C LYS A 782 0.03 -2.11 4.49
N LEU A 783 1.32 -1.86 4.26
CA LEU A 783 2.40 -2.44 5.05
C LEU A 783 2.30 -2.03 6.53
N ARG A 784 2.09 -0.75 6.82
CA ARG A 784 1.87 -0.23 8.19
C ARG A 784 0.62 -0.80 8.86
N GLN A 785 -0.44 -1.09 8.09
CA GLN A 785 -1.64 -1.76 8.59
C GLN A 785 -1.38 -3.24 8.91
N ALA A 786 -0.60 -3.93 8.09
CA ALA A 786 -0.18 -5.31 8.35
C ALA A 786 0.78 -5.42 9.54
N GLU A 787 1.70 -4.46 9.69
CA GLU A 787 2.63 -4.31 10.81
C GLU A 787 1.90 -4.12 12.14
N SER A 788 1.04 -3.10 12.25
CA SER A 788 0.23 -2.87 13.46
C SER A 788 -0.74 -4.03 13.78
N LEU A 789 -1.22 -4.76 12.78
CA LEU A 789 -1.98 -6.01 13.00
C LEU A 789 -1.08 -7.13 13.52
N ALA A 790 0.15 -7.26 13.02
CA ALA A 790 1.12 -8.24 13.49
C ALA A 790 1.58 -7.95 14.93
N GLU A 791 1.83 -6.69 15.28
CA GLU A 791 2.11 -6.25 16.67
C GLU A 791 0.96 -6.64 17.61
N ALA A 792 -0.29 -6.28 17.26
CA ALA A 792 -1.47 -6.64 18.03
C ALA A 792 -1.71 -8.16 18.12
N LYS A 793 -1.13 -8.95 17.20
CA LYS A 793 -1.13 -10.43 17.26
C LYS A 793 0.01 -10.98 18.10
N SER A 794 1.20 -10.38 18.08
CA SER A 794 2.27 -10.71 19.02
C SER A 794 1.81 -10.45 20.45
N GLU A 795 1.24 -9.28 20.74
CA GLU A 795 0.74 -8.95 22.08
C GLU A 795 -0.33 -9.96 22.55
N GLN A 796 -1.20 -10.44 21.65
CA GLN A 796 -2.17 -11.50 21.94
C GLN A 796 -1.50 -12.86 22.23
N LEU A 797 -0.44 -13.21 21.50
CA LEU A 797 0.36 -14.42 21.73
C LEU A 797 1.13 -14.34 23.06
N ASP A 798 1.81 -13.23 23.34
CA ASP A 798 2.56 -13.00 24.58
C ASP A 798 1.64 -13.02 25.80
N ASN A 799 0.45 -12.42 25.71
CA ASN A 799 -0.59 -12.51 26.73
C ASN A 799 -1.09 -13.96 26.95
N MET A 800 -1.09 -14.83 25.92
CA MET A 800 -1.41 -16.25 26.07
C MET A 800 -0.24 -17.05 26.65
N ILE A 801 1.00 -16.77 26.24
CA ILE A 801 2.21 -17.39 26.79
C ILE A 801 2.35 -17.07 28.29
N ALA A 802 2.08 -15.83 28.70
CA ALA A 802 2.06 -15.44 30.11
C ALA A 802 1.00 -16.22 30.91
N LYS A 803 -0.21 -16.40 30.36
CA LYS A 803 -1.28 -17.20 30.97
C LYS A 803 -0.93 -18.69 31.06
N LEU A 804 -0.30 -19.24 30.03
CA LEU A 804 0.19 -20.63 30.01
C LEU A 804 1.27 -20.85 31.07
N ARG A 805 2.29 -19.99 31.15
CA ARG A 805 3.33 -20.02 32.20
C ARG A 805 2.73 -19.88 33.60
N SER A 806 1.73 -19.01 33.78
CA SER A 806 1.01 -18.86 35.04
C SER A 806 0.27 -20.16 35.43
N LYS A 807 -0.40 -20.83 34.48
CA LYS A 807 -1.04 -22.13 34.73
C LYS A 807 -0.06 -23.28 34.90
N GLU A 808 1.10 -23.25 34.26
CA GLU A 808 2.18 -24.21 34.51
C GLU A 808 2.70 -24.09 35.94
N ASN A 809 2.98 -22.86 36.40
CA ASN A 809 3.40 -22.58 37.78
C ASN A 809 2.34 -23.03 38.81
N GLU A 810 1.05 -22.81 38.52
CA GLU A 810 -0.07 -23.29 39.34
C GLU A 810 -0.09 -24.83 39.42
N ILE A 811 0.08 -25.52 38.28
CA ILE A 811 0.16 -26.99 38.23
C ILE A 811 1.40 -27.50 38.99
N GLN A 812 2.55 -26.86 38.87
CA GLN A 812 3.76 -27.23 39.62
C GLN A 812 3.55 -27.06 41.13
N LEU A 813 2.95 -25.96 41.58
CA LEU A 813 2.64 -25.73 43.00
C LEU A 813 1.61 -26.74 43.55
N LEU A 814 0.59 -27.09 42.76
CA LEU A 814 -0.39 -28.12 43.11
C LEU A 814 0.27 -29.52 43.21
N ARG A 815 1.18 -29.86 42.29
CA ARG A 815 1.98 -31.12 42.36
C ARG A 815 2.83 -31.16 43.63
N GLN A 816 3.62 -30.12 43.91
CA GLN A 816 4.42 -30.07 45.15
C GLN A 816 3.54 -30.20 46.41
N THR A 817 2.34 -29.63 46.39
CA THR A 817 1.40 -29.72 47.52
C THR A 817 0.84 -31.13 47.66
N LEU A 818 0.49 -31.79 46.56
CA LEU A 818 0.10 -33.20 46.54
C LEU A 818 1.23 -34.10 47.07
N ASP A 819 2.47 -33.88 46.62
CA ASP A 819 3.66 -34.63 47.08
C ASP A 819 3.90 -34.46 48.59
N ARG A 820 3.74 -33.24 49.13
CA ARG A 820 3.78 -32.98 50.59
C ARG A 820 2.73 -33.80 51.33
N THR A 821 1.46 -33.78 50.89
CA THR A 821 0.39 -34.56 51.54
C THR A 821 0.61 -36.08 51.41
N HIS A 822 1.25 -36.56 50.34
CA HIS A 822 1.67 -37.97 50.22
C HIS A 822 2.82 -38.32 51.19
N GLN A 823 3.77 -37.42 51.41
CA GLN A 823 4.83 -37.60 52.41
C GLN A 823 4.27 -37.59 53.83
N GLU A 824 3.37 -36.67 54.15
CA GLU A 824 2.64 -36.61 55.43
C GLU A 824 1.85 -37.91 55.67
N LEU A 825 1.03 -38.34 54.71
CA LEU A 825 0.21 -39.56 54.82
C LEU A 825 1.07 -40.84 54.90
N THR A 826 2.24 -40.88 54.26
CA THR A 826 3.19 -42.02 54.43
C THR A 826 3.99 -41.94 55.73
N ASN A 827 4.16 -40.75 56.33
CA ASN A 827 4.68 -40.59 57.68
C ASN A 827 3.64 -41.02 58.73
N GLU A 828 2.38 -40.63 58.58
CA GLU A 828 1.27 -41.12 59.42
C GLU A 828 1.14 -42.64 59.34
N ARG A 829 1.15 -43.24 58.14
CA ARG A 829 1.10 -44.70 57.99
C ARG A 829 2.28 -45.39 58.68
N ARG A 830 3.48 -44.80 58.64
CA ARG A 830 4.64 -45.27 59.42
C ARG A 830 4.37 -45.15 60.91
N MET A 831 3.99 -43.98 61.43
CA MET A 831 3.67 -43.79 62.86
C MET A 831 2.59 -44.74 63.36
N VAL A 832 1.48 -44.89 62.63
CA VAL A 832 0.38 -45.81 62.97
C VAL A 832 0.85 -47.27 62.96
N SER A 833 1.77 -47.65 62.05
CA SER A 833 2.41 -48.98 62.09
C SER A 833 3.29 -49.16 63.33
N THR A 834 4.07 -48.14 63.71
CA THR A 834 4.89 -48.16 64.93
C THR A 834 4.03 -48.23 66.19
N ILE A 835 2.96 -47.44 66.27
CA ILE A 835 1.99 -47.44 67.39
C ILE A 835 1.27 -48.79 67.50
N LYS A 836 0.95 -49.44 66.37
CA LYS A 836 0.40 -50.81 66.38
C LYS A 836 1.41 -51.83 66.90
N LYS A 837 2.71 -51.67 66.60
CA LYS A 837 3.77 -52.54 67.13
C LYS A 837 4.01 -52.32 68.62
N THR A 838 4.06 -51.06 69.10
CA THR A 838 4.26 -50.79 70.54
C THR A 838 3.05 -51.18 71.38
N LYS A 839 1.81 -50.99 70.90
CA LYS A 839 0.59 -51.51 71.55
C LYS A 839 0.49 -53.05 71.58
N GLY A 840 1.37 -53.78 70.88
CA GLY A 840 1.47 -55.23 70.96
C GLY A 840 2.37 -55.76 72.09
N SER A 841 2.99 -54.89 72.90
CA SER A 841 4.13 -55.29 73.75
C SER A 841 4.16 -54.63 75.15
N THR A 842 3.13 -54.81 75.98
CA THR A 842 3.23 -55.13 77.44
C THR A 842 1.84 -55.17 78.12
N PRO A 843 1.64 -55.95 79.21
CA PRO A 843 0.32 -56.12 79.82
C PRO A 843 0.10 -55.42 81.20
N ILE A 844 -1.13 -54.95 81.39
CA ILE A 844 -1.96 -54.98 82.63
C ILE A 844 -1.34 -54.48 83.95
N HIS A 845 -1.86 -53.35 84.47
CA HIS A 845 -2.45 -53.10 85.82
C HIS A 845 -2.75 -51.58 85.91
N SER A 846 -3.79 -51.05 86.58
CA SER A 846 -4.82 -51.64 87.46
C SER A 846 -6.20 -50.95 87.28
N SER A 847 -7.28 -51.70 87.60
CA SER A 847 -8.70 -51.29 87.66
C SER A 847 -9.02 -50.45 88.92
N PRO A 848 -10.30 -50.10 89.25
CA PRO A 848 -11.59 -50.25 88.55
C PRO A 848 -12.25 -48.86 88.29
N ALA A 849 -13.54 -48.64 88.00
CA ALA A 849 -14.79 -49.44 87.87
C ALA A 849 -15.70 -48.74 86.81
N MET A 850 -16.93 -49.12 86.42
CA MET A 850 -17.96 -50.12 86.79
C MET A 850 -18.58 -50.69 85.49
N GLY A 851 -19.53 -51.65 85.57
CA GLY A 851 -20.51 -51.88 84.46
C GLY A 851 -20.76 -53.33 84.00
N SER A 852 -21.29 -54.18 84.88
CA SER A 852 -21.99 -55.47 84.62
C SER A 852 -21.69 -56.32 83.35
N ILE A 853 -20.89 -57.38 83.56
CA ILE A 853 -21.30 -58.81 83.48
C ILE A 853 -22.03 -59.33 82.21
N GLY A 854 -21.47 -60.39 81.58
CA GLY A 854 -22.18 -61.16 80.55
C GLY A 854 -21.43 -62.34 79.90
N HIS A 855 -20.88 -63.31 80.66
CA HIS A 855 -20.21 -64.49 80.08
C HIS A 855 -21.21 -65.56 79.58
N ARG A 856 -20.97 -66.14 78.37
CA ARG A 856 -20.57 -67.57 78.21
C ARG A 856 -20.39 -68.07 76.76
N LYS A 857 -19.35 -68.90 76.60
CA LYS A 857 -19.24 -70.09 75.70
C LYS A 857 -19.12 -69.88 74.18
N GLU A 858 -18.86 -71.01 73.52
CA GLU A 858 -18.22 -71.17 72.21
C GLU A 858 -19.20 -71.55 71.07
N HIS A 859 -18.66 -71.54 69.85
CA HIS A 859 -19.19 -72.12 68.58
C HIS A 859 -20.24 -71.35 67.74
N HIS A 860 -20.10 -71.60 66.43
CA HIS A 860 -20.90 -71.20 65.26
C HIS A 860 -20.99 -69.72 64.85
N CYS A 861 -20.58 -69.48 63.58
CA CYS A 861 -21.14 -68.40 62.74
C CYS A 861 -22.59 -68.70 62.37
N PRO A 862 -23.38 -67.66 62.05
CA PRO A 862 -23.84 -67.54 60.66
C PRO A 862 -23.33 -66.28 59.94
N THR A 863 -23.53 -66.25 58.62
CA THR A 863 -23.20 -65.13 57.72
C THR A 863 -24.33 -64.12 57.61
N GLU A 864 -24.07 -62.86 57.95
CA GLU A 864 -24.87 -61.67 57.62
C GLU A 864 -23.99 -60.41 57.80
N ASP A 865 -24.08 -59.33 57.03
CA ASP A 865 -24.68 -59.11 55.71
C ASP A 865 -23.70 -58.27 54.87
N GLN A 866 -23.39 -58.71 53.65
CA GLN A 866 -22.56 -57.94 52.70
C GLN A 866 -23.41 -57.08 51.76
N THR A 867 -24.69 -57.42 51.57
CA THR A 867 -25.56 -56.83 50.54
C THR A 867 -25.87 -55.37 50.83
N GLY A 868 -26.20 -54.98 52.07
CA GLY A 868 -26.48 -53.58 52.42
C GLY A 868 -25.29 -52.63 52.20
N LYS A 869 -24.06 -53.11 52.44
CA LYS A 869 -22.82 -52.32 52.20
C LYS A 869 -22.54 -52.16 50.71
N GLU A 870 -22.83 -53.18 49.90
CA GLU A 870 -22.65 -53.09 48.45
C GLU A 870 -23.77 -52.28 47.77
N GLN A 871 -25.02 -52.42 48.22
CA GLN A 871 -26.14 -51.57 47.78
C GLN A 871 -25.88 -50.10 48.08
N LYS A 872 -25.40 -49.76 49.28
CA LYS A 872 -25.05 -48.36 49.61
C LYS A 872 -23.96 -47.82 48.68
N ARG A 873 -22.88 -48.58 48.44
CA ARG A 873 -21.84 -48.22 47.44
C ARG A 873 -22.39 -48.09 46.01
N LYS A 874 -23.33 -48.94 45.61
CA LYS A 874 -24.04 -48.85 44.31
C LYS A 874 -24.95 -47.62 44.23
N GLN A 875 -25.49 -47.14 45.35
CA GLN A 875 -26.22 -45.86 45.40
C GLN A 875 -25.26 -44.66 45.38
N ASP A 876 -24.21 -44.64 46.19
CA ASP A 876 -23.20 -43.56 46.22
C ASP A 876 -22.54 -43.36 44.83
N THR A 877 -22.25 -44.46 44.12
CA THR A 877 -21.75 -44.43 42.73
C THR A 877 -22.81 -43.97 41.73
N ARG A 878 -24.09 -44.36 41.90
CA ARG A 878 -25.19 -43.86 41.06
C ARG A 878 -25.44 -42.37 41.27
N GLU A 879 -25.28 -41.85 42.49
CA GLU A 879 -25.45 -40.43 42.80
C GLU A 879 -24.26 -39.57 42.36
N THR A 880 -23.03 -40.06 42.48
CA THR A 880 -21.86 -39.39 41.88
C THR A 880 -21.91 -39.41 40.36
N MET A 881 -22.41 -40.49 39.72
CA MET A 881 -22.70 -40.51 38.28
C MET A 881 -23.81 -39.52 37.89
N LYS A 882 -24.88 -39.36 38.68
CA LYS A 882 -25.89 -38.30 38.46
C LYS A 882 -25.26 -36.90 38.50
N LYS A 883 -24.40 -36.62 39.50
CA LYS A 883 -23.69 -35.34 39.62
C LYS A 883 -22.79 -35.08 38.41
N LYS A 884 -21.96 -36.05 38.01
CA LYS A 884 -21.13 -35.95 36.79
C LYS A 884 -21.94 -35.76 35.52
N ASN A 885 -23.07 -36.45 35.36
CA ASN A 885 -23.94 -36.27 34.19
C ASN A 885 -24.61 -34.89 34.15
N TYR A 886 -24.94 -34.30 35.31
CA TYR A 886 -25.43 -32.92 35.40
C TYR A 886 -24.33 -31.91 35.05
N GLU A 887 -23.12 -32.10 35.60
CA GLU A 887 -21.93 -31.30 35.31
C GLU A 887 -21.55 -31.34 33.82
N ILE A 888 -21.51 -32.52 33.20
CA ILE A 888 -21.30 -32.69 31.76
C ILE A 888 -22.40 -32.00 30.94
N LYS A 889 -23.67 -32.02 31.38
CA LYS A 889 -24.77 -31.30 30.71
C LYS A 889 -24.61 -29.78 30.82
N MET A 890 -24.20 -29.27 31.98
CA MET A 890 -23.89 -27.85 32.17
C MET A 890 -22.70 -27.41 31.30
N LEU A 891 -21.60 -28.18 31.29
CA LEU A 891 -20.43 -27.90 30.46
C LEU A 891 -20.75 -27.95 28.97
N LYS A 892 -21.62 -28.87 28.50
CA LYS A 892 -22.11 -28.87 27.11
C LYS A 892 -22.97 -27.64 26.77
N ASN A 893 -23.85 -27.22 27.67
CA ASN A 893 -24.61 -25.97 27.50
C ASN A 893 -23.70 -24.72 27.53
N GLU A 894 -22.60 -24.75 28.29
CA GLU A 894 -21.58 -23.70 28.28
C GLU A 894 -20.69 -23.71 27.03
N LEU A 895 -20.43 -24.88 26.46
CA LEU A 895 -19.68 -25.03 25.20
C LEU A 895 -20.51 -24.48 24.02
N THR A 896 -21.75 -24.94 23.87
CA THR A 896 -22.67 -24.48 22.82
C THR A 896 -22.96 -22.98 22.91
N ASN A 897 -23.06 -22.40 24.11
CA ASN A 897 -23.14 -20.95 24.30
C ASN A 897 -21.85 -20.20 23.91
N ARG A 898 -20.66 -20.81 24.05
CA ARG A 898 -19.40 -20.23 23.55
C ARG A 898 -19.27 -20.35 22.04
N GLU A 899 -19.65 -21.49 21.46
CA GLU A 899 -19.71 -21.74 20.02
C GLU A 899 -20.66 -20.75 19.33
N HIS A 900 -21.85 -20.54 19.87
CA HIS A 900 -22.82 -19.58 19.33
C HIS A 900 -22.30 -18.13 19.39
N LYS A 901 -21.61 -17.75 20.47
CA LYS A 901 -20.94 -16.44 20.57
C LYS A 901 -19.78 -16.29 19.60
N LEU A 902 -18.96 -17.33 19.40
CA LEU A 902 -17.89 -17.35 18.39
C LEU A 902 -18.47 -17.20 16.97
N HIS A 903 -19.55 -17.91 16.65
CA HIS A 903 -20.24 -17.79 15.37
C HIS A 903 -20.82 -16.37 15.17
N GLN A 904 -21.43 -15.78 16.20
CA GLN A 904 -21.93 -14.40 16.16
C GLN A 904 -20.80 -13.37 15.93
N VAL A 905 -19.64 -13.54 16.60
CA VAL A 905 -18.45 -12.69 16.39
C VAL A 905 -17.87 -12.89 14.99
N THR A 906 -17.83 -14.13 14.49
CA THR A 906 -17.36 -14.45 13.13
C THR A 906 -18.24 -13.79 12.08
N ASN A 907 -19.57 -13.89 12.22
CA ASN A 907 -20.51 -13.25 11.30
C ASN A 907 -20.41 -11.72 11.35
N ARG A 908 -20.20 -11.12 12.53
CA ARG A 908 -19.94 -9.67 12.67
C ARG A 908 -18.62 -9.24 12.04
N MET A 909 -17.57 -10.06 12.16
CA MET A 909 -16.28 -9.83 11.51
C MET A 909 -16.40 -9.92 9.97
N ASN A 910 -17.15 -10.89 9.46
CA ASN A 910 -17.43 -11.02 8.03
C ASN A 910 -18.25 -9.82 7.52
N GLN A 911 -19.29 -9.40 8.26
CA GLN A 911 -20.05 -8.17 7.94
C GLN A 911 -19.14 -6.93 7.90
N MET A 912 -18.24 -6.77 8.86
CA MET A 912 -17.24 -5.68 8.85
C MET A 912 -16.30 -5.77 7.63
N ARG A 913 -15.80 -6.98 7.29
CA ARG A 913 -14.96 -7.21 6.10
C ARG A 913 -15.69 -6.83 4.81
N THR A 914 -16.98 -7.17 4.68
CA THR A 914 -17.82 -6.75 3.54
C THR A 914 -18.03 -5.24 3.51
N VAL A 915 -18.36 -4.60 4.63
CA VAL A 915 -18.58 -3.14 4.73
C VAL A 915 -17.30 -2.34 4.45
N MET A 916 -16.13 -2.88 4.80
CA MET A 916 -14.83 -2.28 4.49
C MET A 916 -14.32 -2.55 3.07
N GLY A 917 -15.10 -3.22 2.20
CA GLY A 917 -14.69 -3.55 0.83
C GLY A 917 -13.63 -4.66 0.71
N LEU A 918 -13.20 -5.25 1.83
CA LEU A 918 -12.16 -6.27 1.94
C LEU A 918 -12.67 -7.69 1.59
N ALA A 919 -13.73 -7.78 0.78
CA ALA A 919 -14.39 -9.02 0.36
C ALA A 919 -14.11 -9.35 -1.12
N SER A 920 -12.91 -9.01 -1.62
CA SER A 920 -12.50 -9.15 -3.02
C SER A 920 -11.16 -9.89 -3.20
N GLU A 921 -10.80 -10.77 -2.26
CA GLU A 921 -9.61 -11.65 -2.30
C GLU A 921 -9.95 -12.96 -1.56
N LEU A 922 -10.75 -13.83 -2.21
CA LEU A 922 -10.91 -15.27 -1.93
C LEU A 922 -11.95 -15.89 -2.91
N SER A 923 -11.56 -16.00 -4.18
CA SER A 923 -12.14 -16.88 -5.21
C SER A 923 -11.09 -17.26 -6.24
#